data_AF-A0A957ZYT1-F1
#
_entry.id   AF-A0A957ZYT1-F1
#
_cell.length_a   1.000
_cell.length_b   1.000
_cell.length_c   1.000
_cell.angle_alpha   90.00
_cell.angle_beta   90.00
_cell.angle_gamma   90.00
#
_symmetry.space_group_name_H-M   'P 1'
#
loop_
_entity.id
_entity.type
_entity.pdbx_description
1 polymer ?
#
loop_
_entity_poly.entity_id
_entity_poly.type
_entity_poly.pdbx_seq_one_letter_code
_entity_poly.pdbx_strand_id
1 'polypeptide(L)'
;MTQTAPSTILVTGVTGYIGGQLVPRLLDEGYTVRAMTRGGRDRLAGRRWVDRIEVVKADVLEPDTLPAALEDVQAAYYLIHSMEGGDEFARQDLEAACHFARAAAQAGVQQIIYLSGLGDPDDDLSEHLRSRQETGRQLRQSGPVPVTEFRAAAVIGSGSLSFEILRYLTERIPFMICPKWVETCLQPIAVADVLDYLVAALVTPQSKNEIIEIGGSDVMSYRDMMQKYADFRHLKRLMIPVPFFTPRLSSYWVHIVTPVPASIAQPLIDGLRNEVIVRDSKARDIFPQIQPTDFMTALAVALKRVESGHVDSVWGDALVNMADPDPAVDVLLTEEQGMMIERREQLVDASPEQVYTAFTHIGGEKGWFRYHILWQLRGLFDRIIGGVGMRSRYLYSNRDLIQGQLLDFWRVEKLVPPQVMRLRAEMKLPGRGWLQFETEPAGAGRTKLTQTAFYAPRGLWGTLYWYILVPFHGLIFGNMSREIAQRAEALAQGKELDTVLTERKALTRKNLYALPLALGLPLAVGVAGALATSRSLDNWYRHLKKPAWNPPNAIFGPVWTTLYLMMGLASWLIWTRRDQDQAAADNALTWYGLQLGLNALWSPLFFGLRRPDLALFDIAALWSALLATLLKFSQVRQAAALLLVPYFLWVSFATALNAAIWWLNRKK
;
A
#
# COMPACT_ATOMS: atom_id res chain seq x y z
N MET A 1 -29.35 46.45 10.12
CA MET A 1 -27.94 46.24 10.44
C MET A 1 -27.20 46.11 9.13
N THR A 2 -26.29 47.02 8.84
CA THR A 2 -25.53 47.13 7.59
C THR A 2 -24.71 45.86 7.37
N GLN A 3 -25.02 45.16 6.28
CA GLN A 3 -24.34 43.95 5.83
C GLN A 3 -22.95 44.38 5.34
N THR A 4 -21.93 44.36 6.21
CA THR A 4 -20.53 44.48 5.80
C THR A 4 -20.22 43.32 4.86
N ALA A 5 -19.58 43.62 3.72
CA ALA A 5 -19.15 42.59 2.78
C ALA A 5 -18.35 41.49 3.52
N PRO A 6 -18.58 40.20 3.23
CA PRO A 6 -17.88 39.12 3.90
C PRO A 6 -16.37 39.26 3.65
N SER A 7 -15.59 39.28 4.72
CA SER A 7 -14.14 39.45 4.64
C SER A 7 -13.49 38.27 3.94
N THR A 8 -12.67 38.57 2.92
CA THR A 8 -11.92 37.55 2.17
C THR A 8 -10.70 37.11 2.96
N ILE A 9 -10.59 35.80 3.16
CA ILE A 9 -9.50 35.15 3.88
C ILE A 9 -8.72 34.27 2.92
N LEU A 10 -7.40 34.50 2.83
CA LEU A 10 -6.51 33.65 2.04
C LEU A 10 -6.05 32.45 2.87
N VAL A 11 -6.15 31.25 2.31
CA VAL A 11 -5.57 30.03 2.89
C VAL A 11 -4.54 29.47 1.93
N THR A 12 -3.27 29.53 2.33
CA THR A 12 -2.19 28.78 1.66
C THR A 12 -2.09 27.38 2.25
N GLY A 13 -1.36 26.46 1.59
CA GLY A 13 -1.22 25.08 2.08
C GLY A 13 -2.54 24.29 2.15
N VAL A 14 -3.55 24.72 1.38
CA VAL A 14 -4.91 24.16 1.40
C VAL A 14 -4.99 22.69 0.95
N THR A 15 -4.00 22.22 0.19
CA THR A 15 -3.85 20.80 -0.19
C THR A 15 -3.43 19.93 0.99
N GLY A 16 -2.84 20.54 2.02
CA GLY A 16 -2.36 19.87 3.23
C GLY A 16 -3.46 19.60 4.25
N TYR A 17 -3.08 18.84 5.29
CA TYR A 17 -4.01 18.32 6.29
C TYR A 17 -4.79 19.40 7.05
N ILE A 18 -4.09 20.40 7.59
CA ILE A 18 -4.68 21.49 8.37
C ILE A 18 -5.46 22.44 7.44
N GLY A 19 -4.84 22.89 6.35
CA GLY A 19 -5.47 23.81 5.39
C GLY A 19 -6.79 23.27 4.85
N GLY A 20 -6.83 21.99 4.45
CA GLY A 20 -8.04 21.36 3.92
C GLY A 20 -9.19 21.21 4.94
N GLN A 21 -8.89 21.18 6.24
CA GLN A 21 -9.90 21.15 7.31
C GLN A 21 -10.27 22.55 7.82
N LEU A 22 -9.38 23.53 7.68
CA LEU A 22 -9.64 24.91 8.06
C LEU A 22 -10.67 25.56 7.13
N VAL A 23 -10.61 25.28 5.82
CA VAL A 23 -11.52 25.88 4.83
C VAL A 23 -13.01 25.67 5.17
N PRO A 24 -13.50 24.45 5.45
CA PRO A 24 -14.87 24.24 5.91
C PRO A 24 -15.24 25.10 7.13
N ARG A 25 -14.36 25.18 8.13
CA ARG A 25 -14.61 25.93 9.36
C ARG A 25 -14.76 27.42 9.08
N LEU A 26 -13.89 27.99 8.23
CA LEU A 26 -14.00 29.39 7.82
C LEU A 26 -15.29 29.68 7.04
N LEU A 27 -15.70 28.76 6.16
CA LEU A 27 -16.95 28.89 5.42
C LEU A 27 -18.18 28.82 6.33
N ASP A 28 -18.14 27.97 7.35
CA ASP A 28 -19.23 27.81 8.32
C ASP A 28 -19.37 29.04 9.24
N GLU A 29 -18.27 29.74 9.51
CA GLU A 29 -18.24 31.06 10.19
C GLU A 29 -18.64 32.24 9.28
N GLY A 30 -18.91 31.98 8.00
CA GLY A 30 -19.43 32.99 7.05
C GLY A 30 -18.36 33.82 6.33
N TYR A 31 -17.08 33.41 6.37
CA TYR A 31 -16.01 34.07 5.61
C TYR A 31 -16.02 33.69 4.13
N THR A 32 -15.60 34.62 3.27
CA THR A 32 -15.23 34.30 1.89
C THR A 32 -13.83 33.72 1.90
N VAL A 33 -13.66 32.49 1.40
CA VAL A 33 -12.35 31.82 1.40
C VAL A 33 -11.75 31.82 0.00
N ARG A 34 -10.51 32.31 -0.09
CA ARG A 34 -9.66 32.17 -1.26
C ARG A 34 -8.55 31.15 -0.96
N ALA A 35 -8.45 30.12 -1.78
CA ALA A 35 -7.44 29.08 -1.62
C ALA A 35 -6.32 29.26 -2.66
N MET A 36 -5.08 29.32 -2.18
CA MET A 36 -3.90 29.45 -3.03
C MET A 36 -3.29 28.09 -3.32
N THR A 37 -3.08 27.75 -4.59
CA THR A 37 -2.44 26.49 -4.99
C THR A 37 -1.50 26.68 -6.19
N ARG A 38 -0.42 25.90 -6.26
CA ARG A 38 0.51 25.95 -7.42
C ARG A 38 -0.11 25.43 -8.72
N GLY A 39 -1.01 24.46 -8.63
CA GLY A 39 -1.66 23.82 -9.79
C GLY A 39 -3.08 24.30 -10.08
N GLY A 40 -3.58 25.31 -9.38
CA GLY A 40 -4.97 25.77 -9.52
C GLY A 40 -6.00 24.75 -9.00
N ARG A 41 -7.22 24.83 -9.54
CA ARG A 41 -8.40 24.08 -9.07
C ARG A 41 -8.21 22.57 -9.10
N ASP A 42 -7.43 22.05 -10.06
CA ASP A 42 -7.21 20.61 -10.24
C ASP A 42 -6.59 19.95 -8.99
N ARG A 43 -5.76 20.70 -8.24
CA ARG A 43 -5.16 20.22 -6.98
C ARG A 43 -6.16 20.02 -5.85
N LEU A 44 -7.38 20.53 -6.00
CA LEU A 44 -8.46 20.43 -5.01
C LEU A 44 -9.60 19.53 -5.49
N ALA A 45 -9.39 18.79 -6.59
CA ALA A 45 -10.38 17.84 -7.10
C ALA A 45 -10.80 16.83 -6.00
N GLY A 46 -12.11 16.61 -5.86
CA GLY A 46 -12.69 15.72 -4.85
C GLY A 46 -12.95 16.36 -3.48
N ARG A 47 -12.49 17.59 -3.22
CA ARG A 47 -12.86 18.33 -1.99
C ARG A 47 -14.29 18.85 -2.10
N ARG A 48 -15.17 18.45 -1.17
CA ARG A 48 -16.61 18.81 -1.18
C ARG A 48 -16.91 20.30 -1.16
N TRP A 49 -15.96 21.12 -0.70
CA TRP A 49 -16.10 22.57 -0.54
C TRP A 49 -15.46 23.36 -1.68
N VAL A 50 -14.83 22.73 -2.67
CA VAL A 50 -14.11 23.43 -3.75
C VAL A 50 -15.01 24.38 -4.56
N ASP A 51 -16.30 24.07 -4.67
CA ASP A 51 -17.27 24.89 -5.38
C ASP A 51 -17.76 26.10 -4.55
N ARG A 52 -17.42 26.16 -3.26
CA ARG A 52 -17.81 27.24 -2.33
C ARG A 52 -16.71 28.28 -2.11
N ILE A 53 -15.57 28.16 -2.79
CA ILE A 53 -14.39 29.00 -2.58
C ILE A 53 -13.86 29.59 -3.89
N GLU A 54 -13.08 30.66 -3.77
CA GLU A 54 -12.19 31.10 -4.85
C GLU A 54 -10.91 30.27 -4.86
N VAL A 55 -10.42 29.90 -6.04
CA VAL A 55 -9.12 29.24 -6.20
C VAL A 55 -8.22 30.11 -7.05
N VAL A 56 -7.06 30.48 -6.52
CA VAL A 56 -6.06 31.26 -7.25
C VAL A 56 -4.79 30.42 -7.42
N LYS A 57 -4.25 30.47 -8.63
CA LYS A 57 -2.96 29.84 -8.96
C LYS A 57 -1.84 30.83 -8.64
N ALA A 58 -1.00 30.49 -7.67
CA ALA A 58 0.19 31.26 -7.33
C ALA A 58 1.26 30.37 -6.66
N ASP A 59 2.52 30.81 -6.73
CA ASP A 59 3.66 30.16 -6.09
C ASP A 59 4.43 31.17 -5.23
N VAL A 60 4.74 30.80 -3.99
CA VAL A 60 5.51 31.63 -3.04
C VAL A 60 6.98 31.78 -3.43
N LEU A 61 7.49 30.89 -4.28
CA LEU A 61 8.82 31.01 -4.86
C LEU A 61 8.84 31.91 -6.11
N GLU A 62 7.68 32.29 -6.65
CA GLU A 62 7.52 33.19 -7.79
C GLU A 62 6.78 34.48 -7.34
N PRO A 63 7.50 35.50 -6.82
CA PRO A 63 6.90 36.69 -6.19
C PRO A 63 5.85 37.40 -7.04
N ASP A 64 6.05 37.43 -8.35
CA ASP A 64 5.17 38.11 -9.31
C ASP A 64 3.76 37.50 -9.38
N THR A 65 3.59 36.27 -8.89
CA THR A 65 2.28 35.58 -8.86
C THR A 65 1.45 35.88 -7.60
N LEU A 66 2.08 36.41 -6.55
CA LEU A 66 1.45 36.64 -5.24
C LEU A 66 0.45 37.81 -5.18
N PRO A 67 0.62 38.94 -5.89
CA PRO A 67 -0.31 40.07 -5.80
C PRO A 67 -1.76 39.69 -6.08
N ALA A 68 -2.02 38.89 -7.12
CA ALA A 68 -3.37 38.44 -7.48
C ALA A 68 -4.00 37.53 -6.41
N ALA A 69 -3.19 36.77 -5.67
CA ALA A 69 -3.69 35.93 -4.59
C ALA A 69 -4.09 36.75 -3.34
N LEU A 70 -3.41 37.88 -3.11
CA LEU A 70 -3.54 38.71 -1.91
C LEU A 70 -4.46 39.92 -2.07
N GLU A 71 -4.97 40.19 -3.28
CA GLU A 71 -5.88 41.29 -3.57
C GLU A 71 -7.17 41.21 -2.71
N ASP A 72 -7.56 42.31 -2.06
CA ASP A 72 -8.74 42.38 -1.18
C ASP A 72 -8.77 41.34 -0.02
N VAL A 73 -7.62 40.79 0.37
CA VAL A 73 -7.52 39.83 1.49
C VAL A 73 -7.37 40.57 2.81
N GLN A 74 -8.25 40.28 3.77
CA GLN A 74 -8.16 40.86 5.11
C GLN A 74 -7.07 40.17 5.95
N ALA A 75 -7.07 38.84 5.99
CA ALA A 75 -6.09 38.05 6.73
C ALA A 75 -5.68 36.82 5.91
N ALA A 76 -4.46 36.36 6.12
CA ALA A 76 -3.89 35.25 5.37
C ALA A 76 -3.29 34.19 6.29
N TYR A 77 -3.70 32.94 6.08
CA TYR A 77 -3.09 31.78 6.71
C TYR A 77 -1.89 31.32 5.89
N TYR A 78 -0.71 31.31 6.50
CA TYR A 78 0.48 30.71 5.94
C TYR A 78 0.62 29.28 6.47
N LEU A 79 0.25 28.27 5.67
CA LEU A 79 0.32 26.85 6.05
C LEU A 79 1.20 26.03 5.09
N ILE A 80 2.08 26.71 4.35
CA ILE A 80 3.08 26.08 3.49
C ILE A 80 4.26 25.65 4.36
N HIS A 81 4.70 24.41 4.18
CA HIS A 81 5.88 23.87 4.85
C HIS A 81 6.47 22.72 4.03
N SER A 82 7.79 22.72 3.83
CA SER A 82 8.50 21.66 3.11
C SER A 82 8.91 20.53 4.06
N MET A 83 8.43 19.31 3.81
CA MET A 83 8.64 18.14 4.70
C MET A 83 9.88 17.31 4.34
N GLU A 84 10.45 17.49 3.15
CA GLU A 84 11.71 16.87 2.75
C GLU A 84 12.82 17.65 3.46
N GLY A 85 13.46 17.04 4.46
CA GLY A 85 14.53 17.70 5.20
C GLY A 85 15.76 17.99 4.34
N GLY A 86 16.61 18.93 4.77
CA GLY A 86 17.83 19.33 4.09
C GLY A 86 17.98 20.85 3.97
N ASP A 87 19.23 21.32 3.96
CA ASP A 87 19.60 22.74 3.93
C ASP A 87 18.94 23.52 2.78
N GLU A 88 18.73 22.88 1.62
CA GLU A 88 18.11 23.51 0.46
C GLU A 88 16.63 23.83 0.68
N PHE A 89 15.88 22.92 1.32
CA PHE A 89 14.47 23.13 1.64
C PHE A 89 14.28 24.17 2.73
N ALA A 90 15.15 24.16 3.75
CA ALA A 90 15.15 25.19 4.77
C ALA A 90 15.36 26.59 4.15
N ARG A 91 16.31 26.73 3.21
CA ARG A 91 16.54 27.99 2.49
C ARG A 91 15.32 28.42 1.68
N GLN A 92 14.67 27.49 0.97
CA GLN A 92 13.47 27.77 0.17
C GLN A 92 12.29 28.22 1.04
N ASP A 93 12.07 27.61 2.20
CA ASP A 93 11.00 28.00 3.14
C ASP A 93 11.20 29.44 3.65
N LEU A 94 12.46 29.85 3.93
CA LEU A 94 12.77 31.22 4.33
C LEU A 94 12.55 32.24 3.19
N GLU A 95 12.93 31.90 1.96
CA GLU A 95 12.69 32.72 0.78
C GLU A 95 11.19 32.88 0.51
N ALA A 96 10.44 31.79 0.55
CA ALA A 96 8.99 31.77 0.40
C ALA A 96 8.28 32.63 1.45
N ALA A 97 8.68 32.53 2.72
CA ALA A 97 8.15 33.35 3.80
C ALA A 97 8.42 34.84 3.59
N CYS A 98 9.64 35.18 3.16
CA CYS A 98 10.03 36.56 2.87
C CYS A 98 9.19 37.16 1.73
N HIS A 99 9.05 36.43 0.61
CA HIS A 99 8.23 36.86 -0.53
C HIS A 99 6.78 37.08 -0.13
N PHE A 100 6.21 36.12 0.61
CA PHE A 100 4.82 36.19 1.06
C PHE A 100 4.57 37.36 2.00
N ALA A 101 5.43 37.57 3.00
CA ALA A 101 5.29 38.68 3.95
C ALA A 101 5.35 40.05 3.26
N ARG A 102 6.24 40.22 2.28
CA ARG A 102 6.36 41.45 1.48
C ARG A 102 5.13 41.68 0.61
N ALA A 103 4.66 40.65 -0.10
CA ALA A 103 3.46 40.74 -0.93
C ALA A 103 2.21 41.03 -0.08
N ALA A 104 2.08 40.41 1.10
CA ALA A 104 0.98 40.66 2.02
C ALA A 104 0.98 42.11 2.53
N ALA A 105 2.16 42.67 2.81
CA ALA A 105 2.30 44.07 3.19
C ALA A 105 1.88 45.02 2.07
N GLN A 106 2.27 44.73 0.83
CA GLN A 106 1.90 45.55 -0.34
C GLN A 106 0.39 45.50 -0.63
N ALA A 107 -0.24 44.35 -0.42
CA ALA A 107 -1.68 44.17 -0.59
C ALA A 107 -2.52 44.70 0.59
N GLY A 108 -1.90 45.18 1.66
CA GLY A 108 -2.61 45.74 2.82
C GLY A 108 -3.27 44.70 3.73
N VAL A 109 -2.77 43.45 3.74
CA VAL A 109 -3.24 42.39 4.63
C VAL A 109 -3.07 42.82 6.08
N GLN A 110 -4.10 42.60 6.90
CA GLN A 110 -4.17 43.10 8.28
C GLN A 110 -3.55 42.15 9.32
N GLN A 111 -3.38 40.87 8.96
CA GLN A 111 -2.82 39.83 9.83
C GLN A 111 -2.38 38.60 9.02
N ILE A 112 -1.22 38.05 9.37
CA ILE A 112 -0.78 36.72 8.93
C ILE A 112 -0.93 35.77 10.10
N ILE A 113 -1.54 34.60 9.88
CA ILE A 113 -1.64 33.53 10.89
C ILE A 113 -0.79 32.35 10.42
N TYR A 114 0.17 31.94 11.25
CA TYR A 114 1.13 30.88 10.94
C TYR A 114 1.01 29.74 11.95
N LEU A 115 0.97 28.49 11.46
CA LEU A 115 1.05 27.30 12.29
C LEU A 115 2.45 26.69 12.21
N SER A 116 3.21 26.85 13.28
CA SER A 116 4.59 26.42 13.48
C SER A 116 4.67 25.11 14.28
N GLY A 117 5.90 24.67 14.61
CA GLY A 117 6.18 23.52 15.47
C GLY A 117 6.56 23.94 16.88
N LEU A 118 5.96 23.28 17.89
CA LEU A 118 6.36 23.46 19.29
C LEU A 118 7.74 22.85 19.54
N GLY A 119 8.54 23.50 20.38
CA GLY A 119 9.87 23.08 20.77
C GLY A 119 10.61 24.24 21.43
N ASP A 120 11.44 23.93 22.43
CA ASP A 120 12.21 24.93 23.15
C ASP A 120 13.28 25.56 22.23
N PRO A 121 13.25 26.88 21.99
CA PRO A 121 14.28 27.56 21.19
C PRO A 121 15.69 27.45 21.79
N ASP A 122 15.79 27.24 23.10
CA ASP A 122 17.06 27.14 23.84
C ASP A 122 17.65 25.72 23.83
N ASP A 123 16.91 24.73 23.32
CA ASP A 123 17.37 23.35 23.14
C ASP A 123 18.05 23.12 21.78
N ASP A 124 18.73 21.98 21.64
CA ASP A 124 19.21 21.48 20.35
C ASP A 124 18.03 20.96 19.50
N LEU A 125 17.28 21.90 18.91
CA LEU A 125 16.15 21.61 18.04
C LEU A 125 16.58 20.84 16.80
N SER A 126 15.78 19.84 16.43
CA SER A 126 15.87 19.19 15.12
C SER A 126 15.79 20.23 14.00
N GLU A 127 16.46 19.94 12.88
CA GLU A 127 16.47 20.81 11.70
C GLU A 127 15.04 21.19 11.25
N HIS A 128 14.10 20.25 11.32
CA HIS A 128 12.69 20.48 11.00
C HIS A 128 12.02 21.48 11.96
N LEU A 129 12.17 21.32 13.28
CA LEU A 129 11.57 22.25 14.25
C LEU A 129 12.20 23.64 14.16
N ARG A 130 13.53 23.69 14.01
CA ARG A 130 14.29 24.94 13.82
C ARG A 130 13.81 25.69 12.58
N SER A 131 13.74 25.01 11.43
CA SER A 131 13.26 25.60 10.17
C SER A 131 11.86 26.21 10.31
N ARG A 132 10.93 25.53 11.00
CA ARG A 132 9.57 26.07 11.24
C ARG A 132 9.58 27.35 12.07
N GLN A 133 10.37 27.38 13.14
CA GLN A 133 10.47 28.59 13.97
C GLN A 133 11.19 29.73 13.24
N GLU A 134 12.17 29.42 12.39
CA GLU A 134 12.85 30.40 11.55
C GLU A 134 11.94 30.99 10.47
N THR A 135 11.08 30.18 9.85
CA THR A 135 10.01 30.65 8.94
C THR A 135 9.08 31.62 9.63
N GLY A 136 8.61 31.30 10.85
CA GLY A 136 7.79 32.22 11.66
C GLY A 136 8.52 33.54 11.97
N ARG A 137 9.82 33.47 12.27
CA ARG A 137 10.67 34.65 12.47
C ARG A 137 10.80 35.47 11.18
N GLN A 138 11.00 34.82 10.03
CA GLN A 138 11.10 35.51 8.74
C GLN A 138 9.81 36.21 8.35
N LEU A 139 8.64 35.58 8.55
CA LEU A 139 7.34 36.21 8.32
C LEU A 139 7.20 37.51 9.13
N ARG A 140 7.62 37.49 10.40
CA ARG A 140 7.60 38.68 11.28
C ARG A 140 8.58 39.77 10.89
N GLN A 141 9.76 39.41 10.41
CA GLN A 141 10.84 40.37 10.12
C GLN A 141 10.75 40.96 8.71
N SER A 142 10.10 40.26 7.78
CA SER A 142 10.11 40.62 6.36
C SER A 142 9.04 41.65 5.96
N GLY A 143 8.13 42.02 6.86
CA GLY A 143 7.10 43.03 6.59
C GLY A 143 6.42 43.57 7.85
N PRO A 144 5.69 44.69 7.75
CA PRO A 144 4.98 45.32 8.87
C PRO A 144 3.67 44.63 9.26
N VAL A 145 3.22 43.62 8.50
CA VAL A 145 1.95 42.92 8.77
C VAL A 145 2.08 42.12 10.07
N PRO A 146 1.18 42.31 11.05
CA PRO A 146 1.25 41.57 12.29
C PRO A 146 1.11 40.06 12.08
N VAL A 147 1.95 39.27 12.74
CA VAL A 147 1.96 37.80 12.63
C VAL A 147 1.52 37.17 13.94
N THR A 148 0.51 36.31 13.89
CA THR A 148 0.16 35.39 14.98
C THR A 148 0.78 34.04 14.68
N GLU A 149 1.74 33.59 15.49
CA GLU A 149 2.35 32.26 15.34
C GLU A 149 1.81 31.31 16.42
N PHE A 150 1.09 30.27 15.99
CA PHE A 150 0.74 29.15 16.86
C PHE A 150 1.82 28.08 16.77
N ARG A 151 2.38 27.69 17.91
CA ARG A 151 3.34 26.58 18.03
C ARG A 151 2.63 25.37 18.60
N ALA A 152 2.33 24.39 17.75
CA ALA A 152 1.56 23.22 18.15
C ALA A 152 2.44 22.00 18.41
N ALA A 153 2.06 21.23 19.42
CA ALA A 153 2.57 19.88 19.65
C ALA A 153 2.06 18.89 18.58
N ALA A 154 2.28 17.59 18.80
CA ALA A 154 1.77 16.54 17.93
C ALA A 154 0.24 16.61 17.79
N VAL A 155 -0.23 16.89 16.57
CA VAL A 155 -1.68 16.99 16.27
C VAL A 155 -2.29 15.61 16.14
N ILE A 156 -3.36 15.35 16.89
CA ILE A 156 -4.12 14.10 16.90
C ILE A 156 -5.44 14.30 16.16
N GLY A 157 -5.56 13.64 15.02
CA GLY A 157 -6.77 13.63 14.21
C GLY A 157 -6.68 12.59 13.08
N SER A 158 -7.81 12.06 12.64
CA SER A 158 -7.87 11.13 11.51
C SER A 158 -7.19 11.75 10.28
N GLY A 159 -6.23 11.06 9.66
CA GLY A 159 -5.50 11.56 8.49
C GLY A 159 -4.30 12.47 8.81
N SER A 160 -4.08 12.86 10.08
CA SER A 160 -2.88 13.60 10.49
C SER A 160 -1.66 12.66 10.54
N LEU A 161 -0.49 13.14 10.11
CA LEU A 161 0.71 12.30 10.06
C LEU A 161 1.09 11.72 11.42
N SER A 162 1.06 12.54 12.48
CA SER A 162 1.40 12.09 13.84
C SER A 162 0.46 10.99 14.34
N PHE A 163 -0.85 11.12 14.09
CA PHE A 163 -1.83 10.09 14.42
C PHE A 163 -1.65 8.81 13.58
N GLU A 164 -1.40 8.95 12.28
CA GLU A 164 -1.20 7.79 11.40
C GLU A 164 0.07 7.02 11.80
N ILE A 165 1.18 7.71 12.09
CA ILE A 165 2.41 7.06 12.60
C ILE A 165 2.13 6.34 13.93
N LEU A 166 1.49 7.01 14.91
CA LEU A 166 1.10 6.41 16.17
C LEU A 166 0.26 5.14 15.95
N ARG A 167 -0.76 5.23 15.09
CA ARG A 167 -1.65 4.13 14.75
C ARG A 167 -0.87 2.99 14.10
N TYR A 168 -0.09 3.23 13.05
CA TYR A 168 0.62 2.17 12.35
C TYR A 168 1.62 1.44 13.23
N LEU A 169 2.44 2.19 13.99
CA LEU A 169 3.39 1.61 14.92
C LEU A 169 2.68 0.73 15.95
N THR A 170 1.60 1.25 16.52
CA THR A 170 0.88 0.54 17.58
C THR A 170 -0.01 -0.58 17.05
N GLU A 171 -0.57 -0.52 15.85
CA GLU A 171 -1.41 -1.59 15.29
C GLU A 171 -0.57 -2.73 14.71
N ARG A 172 0.54 -2.41 14.04
CA ARG A 172 1.33 -3.39 13.29
C ARG A 172 2.41 -4.07 14.13
N ILE A 173 2.97 -3.43 15.17
CA ILE A 173 4.13 -3.95 15.90
C ILE A 173 3.73 -4.52 17.27
N PRO A 174 3.71 -5.85 17.47
CA PRO A 174 3.47 -6.43 18.80
C PRO A 174 4.67 -6.31 19.75
N PHE A 175 5.90 -6.31 19.20
CA PHE A 175 7.17 -6.20 19.93
C PHE A 175 7.86 -4.88 19.58
N MET A 176 7.70 -3.88 20.43
CA MET A 176 8.19 -2.52 20.16
C MET A 176 9.59 -2.36 20.74
N ILE A 177 10.58 -2.16 19.89
CA ILE A 177 11.93 -1.78 20.32
C ILE A 177 11.90 -0.28 20.64
N CYS A 178 12.07 0.05 21.93
CA CYS A 178 11.88 1.40 22.45
C CYS A 178 13.23 2.03 22.79
N PRO A 179 13.79 2.87 21.90
CA PRO A 179 14.96 3.70 22.23
C PRO A 179 14.60 4.79 23.25
N LYS A 180 15.62 5.44 23.83
CA LYS A 180 15.45 6.43 24.91
C LYS A 180 14.45 7.56 24.60
N TRP A 181 14.37 8.03 23.35
CA TRP A 181 13.45 9.11 22.97
C TRP A 181 11.97 8.76 23.12
N VAL A 182 11.63 7.47 23.28
CA VAL A 182 10.26 7.05 23.58
C VAL A 182 9.78 7.55 24.95
N GLU A 183 10.70 7.90 25.85
CA GLU A 183 10.39 8.50 27.15
C GLU A 183 10.24 10.04 27.07
N THR A 184 10.57 10.67 25.95
CA THR A 184 10.42 12.13 25.78
C THR A 184 8.96 12.54 25.95
N CYS A 185 8.73 13.60 26.73
CA CYS A 185 7.40 14.11 27.01
C CYS A 185 6.87 15.03 25.90
N LEU A 186 5.56 14.96 25.68
CA LEU A 186 4.80 15.74 24.72
C LEU A 186 3.41 16.08 25.28
N GLN A 187 2.78 17.09 24.69
CA GLN A 187 1.42 17.53 25.04
C GLN A 187 0.49 17.48 23.82
N PRO A 188 0.06 16.27 23.37
CA PRO A 188 -0.65 16.08 22.12
C PRO A 188 -1.95 16.89 22.08
N ILE A 189 -2.26 17.53 20.94
CA ILE A 189 -3.42 18.42 20.79
C ILE A 189 -4.42 17.85 19.76
N ALA A 190 -5.72 17.95 20.02
CA ALA A 190 -6.73 17.55 19.06
C ALA A 190 -6.72 18.49 17.85
N VAL A 191 -6.91 17.94 16.63
CA VAL A 191 -7.03 18.77 15.43
C VAL A 191 -8.18 19.78 15.52
N ALA A 192 -9.26 19.43 16.21
CA ALA A 192 -10.39 20.35 16.43
C ALA A 192 -9.94 21.61 17.18
N ASP A 193 -9.23 21.44 18.29
CA ASP A 193 -8.72 22.54 19.10
C ASP A 193 -7.76 23.43 18.29
N VAL A 194 -6.86 22.84 17.49
CA VAL A 194 -5.97 23.60 16.59
C VAL A 194 -6.77 24.49 15.64
N LEU A 195 -7.83 23.95 15.04
CA LEU A 195 -8.70 24.71 14.14
C LEU A 195 -9.47 25.81 14.88
N ASP A 196 -9.90 25.54 16.12
CA ASP A 196 -10.59 26.52 16.96
C ASP A 196 -9.68 27.71 17.28
N TYR A 197 -8.40 27.46 17.61
CA TYR A 197 -7.40 28.52 17.80
C TYR A 197 -7.17 29.35 16.52
N LEU A 198 -7.00 28.67 15.38
CA LEU A 198 -6.79 29.33 14.08
C LEU A 198 -7.96 30.26 13.74
N VAL A 199 -9.19 29.78 13.85
CA VAL A 199 -10.41 30.57 13.58
C VAL A 199 -10.56 31.71 14.58
N ALA A 200 -10.38 31.45 15.88
CA ALA A 200 -10.52 32.47 16.92
C ALA A 200 -9.51 33.62 16.77
N ALA A 201 -8.34 33.38 16.18
CA ALA A 201 -7.31 34.40 15.98
C ALA A 201 -7.77 35.55 15.07
N LEU A 202 -8.70 35.30 14.14
CA LEU A 202 -9.23 36.31 13.21
C LEU A 202 -9.98 37.45 13.93
N VAL A 203 -10.61 37.14 15.06
CA VAL A 203 -11.43 38.08 15.85
C VAL A 203 -10.78 38.47 17.17
N THR A 204 -9.53 38.07 17.40
CA THR A 204 -8.80 38.30 18.65
C THR A 204 -7.58 39.20 18.42
N PRO A 205 -7.72 40.54 18.50
CA PRO A 205 -6.62 41.47 18.27
C PRO A 205 -5.39 41.26 19.16
N GLN A 206 -5.59 40.75 20.37
CA GLN A 206 -4.54 40.45 21.36
C GLN A 206 -3.58 39.35 20.87
N SER A 207 -3.98 38.55 19.88
CA SER A 207 -3.13 37.51 19.30
C SER A 207 -2.12 38.04 18.27
N LYS A 208 -2.25 39.30 17.84
CA LYS A 208 -1.37 39.89 16.81
C LYS A 208 0.04 40.12 17.37
N ASN A 209 1.06 39.74 16.59
CA ASN A 209 2.49 39.79 16.97
C ASN A 209 2.87 38.87 18.14
N GLU A 210 2.01 37.92 18.49
CA GLU A 210 2.28 36.95 19.54
C GLU A 210 2.74 35.61 18.97
N ILE A 211 3.67 34.99 19.70
CA ILE A 211 3.98 33.57 19.62
C ILE A 211 3.20 32.89 20.74
N ILE A 212 2.34 31.94 20.39
CA ILE A 212 1.39 31.29 21.28
C ILE A 212 1.58 29.77 21.18
N GLU A 213 1.96 29.15 22.29
CA GLU A 213 2.12 27.70 22.37
C GLU A 213 0.77 27.02 22.64
N ILE A 214 0.42 26.00 21.84
CA ILE A 214 -0.84 25.26 21.96
C ILE A 214 -0.60 23.76 22.10
N GLY A 215 -1.28 23.16 23.07
CA GLY A 215 -1.21 21.75 23.43
C GLY A 215 -2.54 21.26 23.99
N GLY A 216 -2.74 19.94 24.03
CA GLY A 216 -3.91 19.35 24.70
C GLY A 216 -3.83 19.47 26.22
N SER A 217 -4.82 18.93 26.93
CA SER A 217 -4.84 19.00 28.41
C SER A 217 -3.88 18.02 29.09
N ASP A 218 -3.48 16.96 28.41
CA ASP A 218 -2.59 15.93 28.95
C ASP A 218 -1.13 16.11 28.53
N VAL A 219 -0.21 16.02 29.50
CA VAL A 219 1.22 15.81 29.26
C VAL A 219 1.54 14.33 29.46
N MET A 220 2.24 13.72 28.50
CA MET A 220 2.60 12.29 28.56
C MET A 220 3.84 11.98 27.73
N SER A 221 4.47 10.82 27.94
CA SER A 221 5.56 10.37 27.07
C SER A 221 5.04 9.73 25.77
N TYR A 222 5.91 9.56 24.76
CA TYR A 222 5.57 8.77 23.57
C TYR A 222 5.22 7.32 23.95
N ARG A 223 5.88 6.75 24.96
CA ARG A 223 5.55 5.45 25.53
C ARG A 223 4.10 5.39 25.97
N ASP A 224 3.69 6.35 26.80
CA ASP A 224 2.34 6.42 27.35
C ASP A 224 1.30 6.62 26.25
N MET A 225 1.61 7.47 25.26
CA MET A 225 0.74 7.70 24.11
C MET A 225 0.48 6.40 23.32
N MET A 226 1.55 5.63 23.04
CA MET A 226 1.45 4.32 22.37
C MET A 226 0.73 3.29 23.23
N GLN A 227 0.96 3.28 24.55
CA GLN A 227 0.31 2.35 25.48
C GLN A 227 -1.19 2.64 25.58
N LYS A 228 -1.58 3.90 25.80
CA LYS A 228 -2.98 4.35 25.82
C LYS A 228 -3.71 4.02 24.51
N TYR A 229 -3.05 4.20 23.36
CA TYR A 229 -3.58 3.77 22.07
C TYR A 229 -3.82 2.26 22.04
N ALA A 230 -2.83 1.47 22.46
CA ALA A 230 -2.92 0.01 22.46
C ALA A 230 -4.08 -0.47 23.33
N ASP A 231 -4.22 0.10 24.53
CA ASP A 231 -5.28 -0.23 25.48
C ASP A 231 -6.66 0.10 24.91
N PHE A 232 -6.81 1.27 24.28
CA PHE A 232 -8.05 1.67 23.59
C PHE A 232 -8.46 0.67 22.50
N ARG A 233 -7.47 0.08 21.80
CA ARG A 233 -7.70 -0.89 20.72
C ARG A 233 -7.65 -2.34 21.17
N HIS A 234 -7.52 -2.59 22.48
CA HIS A 234 -7.36 -3.91 23.07
C HIS A 234 -6.20 -4.71 22.47
N LEU A 235 -5.08 -4.03 22.23
CA LEU A 235 -3.85 -4.57 21.67
C LEU A 235 -2.82 -4.78 22.78
N LYS A 236 -2.16 -5.94 22.79
CA LYS A 236 -1.03 -6.19 23.70
C LYS A 236 0.28 -5.80 23.04
N ARG A 237 1.03 -4.89 23.65
CA ARG A 237 2.33 -4.42 23.15
C ARG A 237 3.42 -4.72 24.16
N LEU A 238 4.42 -5.49 23.74
CA LEU A 238 5.61 -5.73 24.53
C LEU A 238 6.66 -4.68 24.16
N MET A 239 6.89 -3.72 25.05
CA MET A 239 7.85 -2.63 24.86
C MET A 239 9.21 -3.01 25.46
N ILE A 240 10.22 -3.17 24.60
CA ILE A 240 11.57 -3.61 24.95
C ILE A 240 12.49 -2.37 24.92
N PRO A 241 12.93 -1.84 26.07
CA PRO A 241 13.82 -0.68 26.09
C PRO A 241 15.20 -1.07 25.55
N VAL A 242 15.78 -0.23 24.68
CA VAL A 242 17.14 -0.40 24.17
C VAL A 242 17.98 0.86 24.37
N PRO A 243 19.24 0.74 24.83
CA PRO A 243 20.03 1.90 25.25
C PRO A 243 20.55 2.75 24.09
N PHE A 244 20.74 2.17 22.89
CA PHE A 244 21.29 2.86 21.73
C PHE A 244 20.61 2.41 20.43
N PHE A 245 19.76 3.26 19.87
CA PHE A 245 19.32 3.17 18.48
C PHE A 245 19.45 4.57 17.88
N THR A 246 20.21 4.71 16.78
CA THR A 246 20.37 6.01 16.14
C THR A 246 19.06 6.41 15.45
N PRO A 247 18.72 7.71 15.35
CA PRO A 247 17.52 8.17 14.66
C PRO A 247 17.47 7.72 13.19
N ARG A 248 18.64 7.69 12.53
CA ARG A 248 18.80 7.16 11.17
C ARG A 248 18.40 5.70 11.04
N LEU A 249 18.76 4.83 11.99
CA LEU A 249 18.32 3.43 11.95
C LEU A 249 16.82 3.30 12.27
N SER A 250 16.31 4.17 13.14
CA SER A 250 14.89 4.22 13.50
C SER A 250 14.02 4.64 12.32
N SER A 251 14.48 5.55 11.44
CA SER A 251 13.72 5.99 10.26
C SER A 251 13.56 4.92 9.21
N TYR A 252 14.60 4.12 8.94
CA TYR A 252 14.47 2.93 8.08
C TYR A 252 13.49 1.91 8.65
N TRP A 253 13.47 1.74 9.97
CA TRP A 253 12.50 0.86 10.62
C TRP A 253 11.06 1.35 10.47
N VAL A 254 10.81 2.65 10.69
CA VAL A 254 9.49 3.27 10.48
C VAL A 254 9.07 3.15 9.03
N HIS A 255 9.98 3.31 8.07
CA HIS A 255 9.69 3.13 6.64
C HIS A 255 9.26 1.70 6.27
N ILE A 256 9.80 0.68 6.94
CA ILE A 256 9.41 -0.72 6.70
C ILE A 256 8.00 -1.01 7.23
N VAL A 257 7.62 -0.39 8.35
CA VAL A 257 6.37 -0.72 9.05
C VAL A 257 5.23 0.23 8.72
N THR A 258 5.53 1.44 8.28
CA THR A 258 4.57 2.48 7.93
C THR A 258 4.73 2.86 6.46
N PRO A 259 3.67 3.29 5.76
CA PRO A 259 3.78 3.77 4.38
C PRO A 259 4.54 5.12 4.26
N VAL A 260 5.07 5.66 5.35
CA VAL A 260 5.77 6.95 5.35
C VAL A 260 7.19 6.74 4.79
N PRO A 261 7.58 7.47 3.72
CA PRO A 261 8.94 7.42 3.19
C PRO A 261 9.99 7.76 4.24
N ALA A 262 11.16 7.10 4.19
CA ALA A 262 12.26 7.35 5.14
C ALA A 262 12.73 8.83 5.15
N SER A 263 12.66 9.51 4.00
CA SER A 263 12.97 10.94 3.86
C SER A 263 12.09 11.86 4.72
N ILE A 264 10.87 11.42 5.02
CA ILE A 264 9.92 12.16 5.85
C ILE A 264 9.93 11.66 7.30
N ALA A 265 10.12 10.35 7.49
CA ALA A 265 10.20 9.77 8.82
C ALA A 265 11.46 10.24 9.58
N GLN A 266 12.58 10.48 8.90
CA GLN A 266 13.83 10.86 9.55
C GLN A 266 13.76 12.23 10.27
N PRO A 267 13.36 13.34 9.62
CA PRO A 267 13.25 14.64 10.32
C PRO A 267 12.28 14.62 11.49
N LEU A 268 11.21 13.82 11.39
CA LEU A 268 10.22 13.66 12.46
C LEU A 268 10.81 12.91 13.66
N ILE A 269 11.50 11.79 13.42
CA ILE A 269 12.14 11.00 14.47
C ILE A 269 13.27 11.78 15.16
N ASP A 270 14.03 12.57 14.41
CA ASP A 270 15.02 13.49 14.98
C ASP A 270 14.32 14.49 15.93
N GLY A 271 13.16 15.01 15.54
CA GLY A 271 12.32 15.87 16.39
C GLY A 271 11.72 15.21 17.63
N LEU A 272 11.55 13.89 17.68
CA LEU A 272 11.00 13.19 18.87
C LEU A 272 11.93 13.24 20.09
N ARG A 273 13.17 13.70 19.90
CA ARG A 273 14.12 13.93 21.01
C ARG A 273 13.85 15.21 21.76
N ASN A 274 13.19 16.19 21.13
CA ASN A 274 12.86 17.47 21.73
C ASN A 274 11.54 17.35 22.49
N GLU A 275 11.49 17.88 23.71
CA GLU A 275 10.24 17.98 24.45
C GLU A 275 9.33 19.02 23.80
N VAL A 276 8.06 18.63 23.58
CA VAL A 276 7.04 19.48 22.95
C VAL A 276 5.88 19.66 23.92
N ILE A 277 6.16 20.37 25.00
CA ILE A 277 5.24 20.71 26.09
C ILE A 277 5.05 22.23 26.09
N VAL A 278 3.82 22.68 26.30
CA VAL A 278 3.50 24.11 26.42
C VAL A 278 4.09 24.65 27.71
N ARG A 279 4.87 25.72 27.62
CA ARG A 279 5.54 26.38 28.74
C ARG A 279 4.94 27.74 29.08
N ASP A 280 4.24 28.37 28.14
CA ASP A 280 3.56 29.65 28.36
C ASP A 280 2.06 29.50 28.71
N SER A 281 1.48 30.54 29.33
CA SER A 281 0.04 30.61 29.63
C SER A 281 -0.77 31.36 28.57
N LYS A 282 -0.13 31.90 27.51
CA LYS A 282 -0.73 32.86 26.59
C LYS A 282 -1.95 32.29 25.88
N ALA A 283 -1.92 31.01 25.50
CA ALA A 283 -3.07 30.37 24.86
C ALA A 283 -4.33 30.42 25.75
N ARG A 284 -4.16 30.24 27.06
CA ARG A 284 -5.25 30.30 28.05
C ARG A 284 -5.69 31.74 28.31
N ASP A 285 -4.74 32.67 28.37
CA ASP A 285 -5.00 34.07 28.68
C ASP A 285 -5.66 34.81 27.50
N ILE A 286 -5.25 34.50 26.26
CA ILE A 286 -5.76 35.13 25.03
C ILE A 286 -7.03 34.44 24.53
N PHE A 287 -7.18 33.12 24.71
CA PHE A 287 -8.33 32.33 24.24
C PHE A 287 -9.01 31.55 25.39
N PRO A 288 -9.55 32.23 26.42
CA PRO A 288 -10.15 31.57 27.58
C PRO A 288 -11.38 30.71 27.26
N GLN A 289 -12.00 30.93 26.09
CA GLN A 289 -13.14 30.15 25.59
C GLN A 289 -12.76 28.76 25.08
N ILE A 290 -11.49 28.53 24.73
CA ILE A 290 -11.02 27.24 24.20
C ILE A 290 -10.53 26.39 25.37
N GLN A 291 -11.17 25.23 25.56
CA GLN A 291 -10.77 24.23 26.54
C GLN A 291 -10.08 23.07 25.81
N PRO A 292 -8.77 22.87 26.00
CA PRO A 292 -8.05 21.81 25.31
C PRO A 292 -8.60 20.43 25.64
N THR A 293 -8.85 19.63 24.60
CA THR A 293 -9.36 18.27 24.67
C THR A 293 -8.28 17.33 25.22
N ASP A 294 -8.68 16.34 26.03
CA ASP A 294 -7.77 15.28 26.51
C ASP A 294 -7.42 14.27 25.41
N PHE A 295 -6.30 13.57 25.57
CA PHE A 295 -5.78 12.68 24.54
C PHE A 295 -6.73 11.53 24.24
N MET A 296 -7.40 10.96 25.25
CA MET A 296 -8.28 9.81 25.06
C MET A 296 -9.53 10.19 24.27
N THR A 297 -10.08 11.37 24.54
CA THR A 297 -11.19 11.93 23.78
C THR A 297 -10.76 12.23 22.34
N ALA A 298 -9.61 12.87 22.13
CA ALA A 298 -9.07 13.14 20.79
C ALA A 298 -8.85 11.84 19.98
N LEU A 299 -8.28 10.83 20.63
CA LEU A 299 -8.06 9.49 20.07
C LEU A 299 -9.38 8.81 19.66
N ALA A 300 -10.38 8.84 20.54
CA ALA A 300 -11.69 8.24 20.28
C ALA A 300 -12.38 8.89 19.06
N VAL A 301 -12.33 10.23 18.96
CA VAL A 301 -12.89 10.98 17.82
C VAL A 301 -12.14 10.64 16.53
N ALA A 302 -10.80 10.63 16.56
CA ALA A 302 -9.98 10.29 15.40
C ALA A 302 -10.28 8.88 14.89
N LEU A 303 -10.37 7.89 15.77
CA LEU A 303 -10.68 6.50 15.40
C LEU A 303 -12.10 6.32 14.87
N LYS A 304 -13.10 6.98 15.48
CA LYS A 304 -14.49 6.93 15.00
C LYS A 304 -14.63 7.45 13.58
N ARG A 305 -13.88 8.50 13.21
CA ARG A 305 -13.84 9.04 11.84
C ARG A 305 -13.20 8.09 10.83
N VAL A 306 -12.12 7.40 11.24
CA VAL A 306 -11.50 6.35 10.42
C VAL A 306 -12.48 5.20 10.19
N GLU A 307 -13.20 4.76 11.23
CA GLU A 307 -14.15 3.64 11.12
C GLU A 307 -15.38 3.95 10.27
N SER A 308 -15.82 5.21 10.25
CA SER A 308 -16.96 5.65 9.44
C SER A 308 -16.61 5.99 7.99
N GLY A 309 -15.32 5.90 7.61
CA GLY A 309 -14.82 6.31 6.29
C GLY A 309 -14.94 7.82 6.02
N HIS A 310 -15.18 8.63 7.05
CA HIS A 310 -15.27 10.09 6.97
C HIS A 310 -13.91 10.70 7.34
N VAL A 311 -13.01 10.79 6.38
CA VAL A 311 -11.76 11.56 6.54
C VAL A 311 -11.77 12.68 5.50
N ASP A 312 -11.95 13.91 5.98
CA ASP A 312 -12.11 15.10 5.12
C ASP A 312 -10.81 15.46 4.38
N SER A 313 -9.65 15.15 4.98
CA SER A 313 -8.33 15.28 4.37
C SER A 313 -7.33 14.25 4.89
N VAL A 314 -6.57 13.63 3.98
CA VAL A 314 -5.46 12.72 4.33
C VAL A 314 -4.17 13.42 3.97
N TRP A 315 -3.20 13.45 4.89
CA TRP A 315 -1.89 14.06 4.63
C TRP A 315 -1.18 13.46 3.40
N GLY A 316 -1.40 12.18 3.09
CA GLY A 316 -0.88 11.49 1.89
C GLY A 316 -1.37 12.04 0.55
N ASP A 317 -2.52 12.73 0.49
CA ASP A 317 -3.03 13.35 -0.73
C ASP A 317 -2.02 14.37 -1.30
N ALA A 318 -1.26 15.05 -0.44
CA ALA A 318 -0.26 16.03 -0.85
C ALA A 318 1.00 15.40 -1.48
N LEU A 319 1.36 14.17 -1.09
CA LEU A 319 2.54 13.45 -1.62
C LEU A 319 2.24 12.68 -2.90
N VAL A 320 1.08 12.04 -2.99
CA VAL A 320 0.62 11.36 -4.21
C VAL A 320 0.49 12.37 -5.36
N ASN A 321 0.17 13.62 -5.04
CA ASN A 321 0.07 14.70 -6.01
C ASN A 321 1.41 15.35 -6.41
N MET A 322 2.55 14.99 -5.80
CA MET A 322 3.87 15.49 -6.22
C MET A 322 4.56 14.58 -7.24
N ALA A 323 4.14 13.32 -7.35
CA ALA A 323 4.57 12.43 -8.42
C ALA A 323 3.74 12.72 -9.68
N ASP A 324 4.41 13.14 -10.76
CA ASP A 324 3.82 13.11 -12.10
C ASP A 324 3.35 11.67 -12.36
N PRO A 325 2.06 11.42 -12.70
CA PRO A 325 1.62 10.07 -12.99
C PRO A 325 2.33 9.60 -14.25
N ASP A 326 3.29 8.68 -14.09
CA ASP A 326 3.85 7.94 -15.21
C ASP A 326 2.69 7.21 -15.92
N PRO A 327 2.38 7.55 -17.19
CA PRO A 327 1.26 6.96 -17.92
C PRO A 327 1.43 5.46 -18.20
N ALA A 328 2.56 4.85 -17.81
CA ALA A 328 2.88 3.45 -18.09
C ALA A 328 2.49 2.44 -16.98
N VAL A 329 1.89 2.87 -15.86
CA VAL A 329 1.58 1.95 -14.75
C VAL A 329 0.07 1.67 -14.64
N ASP A 330 -0.39 0.59 -15.29
CA ASP A 330 -1.78 0.08 -15.26
C ASP A 330 -2.29 -0.40 -13.87
N VAL A 331 -1.45 -0.29 -12.82
CA VAL A 331 -1.77 -0.76 -11.46
C VAL A 331 -1.24 0.25 -10.43
N LEU A 332 -2.15 0.97 -9.78
CA LEU A 332 -1.81 1.81 -8.63
C LEU A 332 -2.02 1.02 -7.34
N LEU A 333 -0.91 0.77 -6.63
CA LEU A 333 -0.92 0.27 -5.25
C LEU A 333 -0.78 1.48 -4.33
N THR A 334 -1.82 1.81 -3.58
CA THR A 334 -1.80 2.93 -2.62
C THR A 334 -2.19 2.43 -1.22
N GLU A 335 -1.59 3.00 -0.18
CA GLU A 335 -2.07 2.84 1.21
C GLU A 335 -2.78 4.12 1.63
N GLU A 336 -4.10 4.09 1.73
CA GLU A 336 -4.91 5.20 2.27
C GLU A 336 -5.54 4.79 3.59
N GLN A 337 -5.30 5.56 4.66
CA GLN A 337 -5.91 5.34 6.00
C GLN A 337 -5.65 3.94 6.58
N GLY A 338 -4.54 3.31 6.18
CA GLY A 338 -4.19 1.95 6.57
C GLY A 338 -4.93 0.87 5.81
N MET A 339 -5.77 1.23 4.84
CA MET A 339 -6.27 0.33 3.82
C MET A 339 -5.26 0.21 2.70
N MET A 340 -4.96 -1.02 2.34
CA MET A 340 -4.24 -1.37 1.14
C MET A 340 -5.22 -1.35 -0.04
N ILE A 341 -4.90 -0.56 -1.06
CA ILE A 341 -5.75 -0.35 -2.22
C ILE A 341 -4.98 -0.81 -3.46
N GLU A 342 -5.61 -1.68 -4.24
CA GLU A 342 -5.13 -2.06 -5.56
C GLU A 342 -6.17 -1.63 -6.60
N ARG A 343 -5.83 -0.62 -7.40
CA ARG A 343 -6.69 -0.09 -8.46
C ARG A 343 -6.15 -0.48 -9.83
N ARG A 344 -7.05 -0.96 -10.69
CA ARG A 344 -6.78 -1.34 -12.09
C ARG A 344 -7.78 -0.65 -12.99
N GLU A 345 -7.30 -0.03 -14.04
CA GLU A 345 -8.14 0.69 -15.01
C GLU A 345 -7.89 0.15 -16.41
N GLN A 346 -8.95 0.08 -17.22
CA GLN A 346 -8.82 -0.22 -18.65
C GLN A 346 -9.96 0.44 -19.42
N LEU A 347 -9.68 0.82 -20.67
CA LEU A 347 -10.70 1.27 -21.61
C LEU A 347 -11.34 0.05 -22.28
N VAL A 348 -12.66 0.10 -22.44
CA VAL A 348 -13.48 -0.97 -23.02
C VAL A 348 -14.33 -0.38 -24.15
N ASP A 349 -14.33 -1.04 -25.30
CA ASP A 349 -15.14 -0.66 -26.47
C ASP A 349 -16.61 -1.14 -26.30
N ALA A 350 -17.27 -0.67 -25.24
CA ALA A 350 -18.66 -0.98 -24.90
C ALA A 350 -19.30 0.16 -24.08
N SER A 351 -20.64 0.24 -24.08
CA SER A 351 -21.37 1.23 -23.28
C SER A 351 -21.28 0.95 -21.78
N PRO A 352 -21.46 1.97 -20.91
CA PRO A 352 -21.44 1.77 -19.46
C PRO A 352 -22.42 0.70 -18.98
N GLU A 353 -23.59 0.59 -19.61
CA GLU A 353 -24.60 -0.42 -19.32
C GLU A 353 -24.13 -1.84 -19.66
N GLN A 354 -23.40 -2.01 -20.77
CA GLN A 354 -22.85 -3.30 -21.17
C GLN A 354 -21.71 -3.74 -20.26
N VAL A 355 -20.83 -2.81 -19.86
CA VAL A 355 -19.77 -3.07 -18.88
C VAL A 355 -20.36 -3.40 -17.51
N TYR A 356 -21.37 -2.64 -17.07
CA TYR A 356 -22.11 -2.89 -15.84
C TYR A 356 -22.77 -4.27 -15.85
N THR A 357 -23.41 -4.64 -16.97
CA THR A 357 -24.01 -5.96 -17.15
C THR A 357 -22.94 -7.06 -17.06
N ALA A 358 -21.75 -6.85 -17.62
CA ALA A 358 -20.68 -7.84 -17.60
C ALA A 358 -20.15 -8.12 -16.17
N PHE A 359 -19.93 -7.09 -15.34
CA PHE A 359 -19.45 -7.32 -13.97
C PHE A 359 -20.54 -7.66 -12.97
N THR A 360 -21.81 -7.31 -13.20
CA THR A 360 -22.92 -7.74 -12.32
C THR A 360 -23.26 -9.22 -12.51
N HIS A 361 -22.73 -9.87 -13.54
CA HIS A 361 -22.90 -11.29 -13.83
C HIS A 361 -21.76 -12.18 -13.31
N ILE A 362 -20.98 -11.71 -12.33
CA ILE A 362 -19.93 -12.49 -11.66
C ILE A 362 -20.50 -13.32 -10.50
N GLY A 363 -19.89 -14.47 -10.23
CA GLY A 363 -20.23 -15.33 -9.09
C GLY A 363 -21.40 -16.29 -9.34
N GLY A 364 -21.75 -17.08 -8.32
CA GLY A 364 -22.84 -18.07 -8.40
C GLY A 364 -22.59 -19.14 -9.47
N GLU A 365 -23.65 -19.56 -10.20
CA GLU A 365 -23.55 -20.59 -11.25
C GLU A 365 -22.67 -20.18 -12.45
N LYS A 366 -22.52 -18.87 -12.66
CA LYS A 366 -21.64 -18.31 -13.72
C LYS A 366 -20.16 -18.29 -13.30
N GLY A 367 -19.90 -18.42 -12.00
CA GLY A 367 -18.57 -18.54 -11.41
C GLY A 367 -17.72 -17.25 -11.46
N TRP A 368 -16.46 -17.38 -11.07
CA TRP A 368 -15.50 -16.28 -10.97
C TRP A 368 -14.45 -16.36 -12.09
N PHE A 369 -14.94 -16.51 -13.32
CA PHE A 369 -14.13 -16.62 -14.55
C PHE A 369 -13.06 -17.73 -14.50
N ARG A 370 -11.88 -17.49 -15.08
CA ARG A 370 -10.79 -18.46 -15.30
C ARG A 370 -10.29 -19.13 -14.02
N TYR A 371 -10.27 -18.40 -12.90
CA TYR A 371 -9.70 -18.88 -11.64
C TYR A 371 -10.76 -19.31 -10.62
N HIS A 372 -11.97 -19.66 -11.08
CA HIS A 372 -13.07 -20.10 -10.20
C HIS A 372 -12.67 -21.23 -9.23
N ILE A 373 -11.79 -22.16 -9.64
CA ILE A 373 -11.27 -23.22 -8.76
C ILE A 373 -10.50 -22.67 -7.55
N LEU A 374 -9.75 -21.56 -7.69
CA LEU A 374 -9.02 -20.94 -6.59
C LEU A 374 -9.98 -20.33 -5.58
N TRP A 375 -11.09 -19.77 -6.04
CA TRP A 375 -12.18 -19.27 -5.20
C TRP A 375 -12.90 -20.40 -4.46
N GLN A 376 -13.12 -21.55 -5.12
CA GLN A 376 -13.66 -22.76 -4.46
C GLN A 376 -12.72 -23.28 -3.36
N LEU A 377 -11.41 -23.40 -3.66
CA LEU A 377 -10.40 -23.80 -2.67
C LEU A 377 -10.36 -22.82 -1.50
N ARG A 378 -10.37 -21.50 -1.78
CA ARG A 378 -10.42 -20.47 -0.75
C ARG A 378 -11.67 -20.57 0.12
N GLY A 379 -12.83 -20.84 -0.48
CA GLY A 379 -14.08 -21.07 0.22
C GLY A 379 -14.08 -22.34 1.07
N LEU A 380 -13.41 -23.42 0.61
CA LEU A 380 -13.21 -24.62 1.41
C LEU A 380 -12.33 -24.33 2.63
N PHE A 381 -11.19 -23.66 2.44
CA PHE A 381 -10.32 -23.23 3.55
C PHE A 381 -11.06 -22.34 4.54
N ASP A 382 -11.88 -21.41 4.06
CA ASP A 382 -12.72 -20.56 4.89
C ASP A 382 -13.62 -21.39 5.81
N ARG A 383 -14.29 -22.39 5.26
CA ARG A 383 -15.18 -23.28 6.01
C ARG A 383 -14.43 -24.08 7.07
N ILE A 384 -13.22 -24.54 6.76
CA ILE A 384 -12.37 -25.30 7.70
C ILE A 384 -12.04 -24.44 8.94
N ILE A 385 -11.76 -23.15 8.77
CA ILE A 385 -11.47 -22.23 9.87
C ILE A 385 -12.73 -21.62 10.50
N GLY A 386 -13.90 -22.19 10.22
CA GLY A 386 -15.20 -21.77 10.77
C GLY A 386 -15.77 -20.49 10.16
N GLY A 387 -15.38 -20.15 8.93
CA GLY A 387 -15.95 -19.09 8.11
C GLY A 387 -17.21 -19.53 7.35
N VAL A 388 -17.70 -18.64 6.48
CA VAL A 388 -18.98 -18.76 5.78
C VAL A 388 -18.93 -19.79 4.65
N GLY A 389 -17.74 -19.94 4.03
CA GLY A 389 -17.48 -20.81 2.89
C GLY A 389 -18.16 -20.36 1.59
N MET A 390 -17.95 -21.10 0.50
CA MET A 390 -18.61 -20.81 -0.79
C MET A 390 -20.06 -21.31 -0.76
N ARG A 391 -21.02 -20.40 -0.57
CA ARG A 391 -22.45 -20.72 -0.52
C ARG A 391 -23.07 -20.60 -1.91
N SER A 392 -22.80 -21.57 -2.78
CA SER A 392 -23.40 -21.63 -4.12
C SER A 392 -24.81 -22.24 -4.09
N ARG A 393 -25.71 -21.69 -3.26
CA ARG A 393 -27.06 -22.25 -3.10
C ARG A 393 -28.13 -21.17 -3.08
N TYR A 394 -28.21 -20.37 -4.15
CA TYR A 394 -29.45 -19.69 -4.55
C TYR A 394 -29.56 -19.68 -6.08
N LEU A 395 -30.71 -20.17 -6.56
CA LEU A 395 -31.08 -20.40 -7.95
C LEU A 395 -31.13 -19.07 -8.72
N TYR A 396 -30.36 -18.99 -9.79
CA TYR A 396 -30.46 -17.92 -10.78
C TYR A 396 -31.73 -18.13 -11.60
N SER A 397 -32.72 -17.27 -11.39
CA SER A 397 -33.85 -17.09 -12.29
C SER A 397 -33.96 -15.59 -12.59
N ASN A 398 -33.14 -15.12 -13.53
CA ASN A 398 -33.42 -13.97 -14.38
C ASN A 398 -33.78 -12.62 -13.71
N ARG A 399 -33.24 -12.28 -12.53
CA ARG A 399 -33.38 -10.94 -11.92
C ARG A 399 -32.05 -10.34 -11.50
N ASP A 400 -31.98 -9.02 -11.57
CA ASP A 400 -30.83 -8.17 -11.22
C ASP A 400 -30.33 -8.41 -9.78
N LEU A 401 -29.03 -8.20 -9.54
CA LEU A 401 -28.44 -8.20 -8.21
C LEU A 401 -29.16 -7.19 -7.30
N ILE A 402 -29.34 -7.55 -6.03
CA ILE A 402 -29.94 -6.65 -5.03
C ILE A 402 -28.89 -6.28 -3.98
N GLN A 403 -28.88 -5.02 -3.56
CA GLN A 403 -28.04 -4.57 -2.45
C GLN A 403 -28.37 -5.36 -1.17
N GLY A 404 -27.34 -5.80 -0.44
CA GLY A 404 -27.42 -6.64 0.75
C GLY A 404 -27.37 -8.15 0.47
N GLN A 405 -27.51 -8.57 -0.78
CA GLN A 405 -27.51 -9.98 -1.20
C GLN A 405 -26.15 -10.65 -0.98
N LEU A 406 -26.17 -11.93 -0.60
CA LEU A 406 -24.99 -12.79 -0.54
C LEU A 406 -24.67 -13.34 -1.93
N LEU A 407 -23.43 -13.15 -2.37
CA LEU A 407 -22.84 -13.69 -3.59
C LEU A 407 -21.63 -14.55 -3.20
N ASP A 408 -21.83 -15.86 -3.10
CA ASP A 408 -20.84 -16.80 -2.55
C ASP A 408 -20.41 -16.44 -1.11
N PHE A 409 -19.17 -15.98 -0.92
CA PHE A 409 -18.64 -15.48 0.35
C PHE A 409 -18.45 -13.95 0.35
N TRP A 410 -19.11 -13.28 -0.59
CA TRP A 410 -19.21 -11.82 -0.67
C TRP A 410 -20.63 -11.37 -0.35
N ARG A 411 -20.76 -10.13 0.12
CA ARG A 411 -22.04 -9.43 0.22
C ARG A 411 -22.05 -8.23 -0.69
N VAL A 412 -23.10 -8.06 -1.48
CA VAL A 412 -23.35 -6.84 -2.24
C VAL A 412 -23.59 -5.71 -1.25
N GLU A 413 -22.62 -4.83 -1.07
CA GLU A 413 -22.69 -3.75 -0.09
C GLU A 413 -23.29 -2.49 -0.71
N LYS A 414 -22.93 -2.18 -1.95
CA LYS A 414 -23.42 -1.03 -2.72
C LYS A 414 -23.66 -1.44 -4.16
N LEU A 415 -24.79 -1.00 -4.72
CA LEU A 415 -25.14 -1.22 -6.12
C LEU A 415 -25.82 0.04 -6.65
N VAL A 416 -25.21 0.69 -7.66
CA VAL A 416 -25.71 1.91 -8.31
C VAL A 416 -25.64 1.70 -9.82
N PRO A 417 -26.70 1.23 -10.47
CA PRO A 417 -26.72 1.05 -11.92
C PRO A 417 -26.62 2.40 -12.67
N PRO A 418 -25.92 2.49 -13.82
CA PRO A 418 -24.99 1.52 -14.41
C PRO A 418 -23.53 1.74 -13.94
N GLN A 419 -23.32 2.43 -12.82
CA GLN A 419 -22.02 2.99 -12.45
C GLN A 419 -21.20 2.10 -11.52
N VAL A 420 -21.77 1.57 -10.43
CA VAL A 420 -20.97 1.00 -9.32
C VAL A 420 -21.55 -0.32 -8.80
N MET A 421 -20.67 -1.30 -8.57
CA MET A 421 -20.95 -2.47 -7.72
C MET A 421 -19.82 -2.67 -6.71
N ARG A 422 -20.14 -2.73 -5.41
CA ARG A 422 -19.20 -3.03 -4.33
C ARG A 422 -19.59 -4.30 -3.60
N LEU A 423 -18.62 -5.19 -3.46
CA LEU A 423 -18.72 -6.46 -2.75
C LEU A 423 -17.86 -6.39 -1.49
N ARG A 424 -18.43 -6.68 -0.32
CA ARG A 424 -17.71 -6.84 0.94
C ARG A 424 -17.42 -8.31 1.20
N ALA A 425 -16.20 -8.65 1.56
CA ALA A 425 -15.82 -10.02 1.91
C ALA A 425 -16.49 -10.41 3.24
N GLU A 426 -17.12 -11.59 3.27
CA GLU A 426 -17.65 -12.21 4.50
C GLU A 426 -16.76 -13.36 4.99
N MET A 427 -15.84 -13.83 4.15
CA MET A 427 -14.86 -14.85 4.51
C MET A 427 -13.96 -14.37 5.66
N LYS A 428 -13.47 -15.29 6.49
CA LYS A 428 -12.52 -14.97 7.55
C LYS A 428 -11.20 -14.53 6.96
N LEU A 429 -10.82 -13.30 7.22
CA LEU A 429 -9.57 -12.66 6.80
C LEU A 429 -8.91 -12.03 8.03
N PRO A 430 -7.57 -11.92 8.08
CA PRO A 430 -6.87 -11.14 9.11
C PRO A 430 -7.02 -9.63 8.84
N GLY A 431 -8.25 -9.16 8.60
CA GLY A 431 -8.59 -7.82 8.12
C GLY A 431 -10.01 -7.76 7.57
N ARG A 432 -10.38 -6.64 6.95
CA ARG A 432 -11.63 -6.48 6.18
C ARG A 432 -11.29 -6.24 4.72
N GLY A 433 -12.03 -6.83 3.79
CA GLY A 433 -11.75 -6.71 2.35
C GLY A 433 -12.99 -6.34 1.55
N TRP A 434 -12.80 -5.57 0.49
CA TRP A 434 -13.84 -5.19 -0.47
C TRP A 434 -13.29 -5.31 -1.90
N LEU A 435 -14.19 -5.55 -2.84
CA LEU A 435 -13.93 -5.53 -4.27
C LEU A 435 -14.98 -4.65 -4.94
N GLN A 436 -14.55 -3.63 -5.67
CA GLN A 436 -15.41 -2.65 -6.32
C GLN A 436 -15.15 -2.62 -7.82
N PHE A 437 -16.23 -2.45 -8.58
CA PHE A 437 -16.20 -2.19 -10.02
C PHE A 437 -16.95 -0.89 -10.31
N GLU A 438 -16.38 -0.07 -11.18
CA GLU A 438 -16.92 1.22 -11.58
C GLU A 438 -16.87 1.39 -13.10
N THR A 439 -17.86 2.09 -13.65
CA THR A 439 -17.89 2.54 -15.04
C THR A 439 -17.88 4.07 -15.10
N GLU A 440 -17.02 4.61 -15.95
CA GLU A 440 -16.98 6.05 -16.27
C GLU A 440 -17.05 6.21 -17.81
N PRO A 441 -17.94 7.05 -18.35
CA PRO A 441 -17.98 7.33 -19.78
C PRO A 441 -16.66 7.96 -20.26
N ALA A 442 -16.04 7.41 -21.31
CA ALA A 442 -14.76 7.89 -21.84
C ALA A 442 -14.87 8.52 -23.25
N GLY A 443 -16.09 8.78 -23.73
CA GLY A 443 -16.36 9.30 -25.07
C GLY A 443 -16.33 8.24 -26.18
N ALA A 444 -16.91 8.55 -27.35
CA ALA A 444 -16.92 7.69 -28.53
C ALA A 444 -17.46 6.25 -28.33
N GLY A 445 -18.42 6.05 -27.42
CA GLY A 445 -18.98 4.72 -27.11
C GLY A 445 -18.06 3.82 -26.28
N ARG A 446 -16.98 4.38 -25.72
CA ARG A 446 -16.05 3.69 -24.83
C ARG A 446 -16.35 3.97 -23.37
N THR A 447 -16.01 3.01 -22.53
CA THR A 447 -16.17 3.08 -21.08
C THR A 447 -14.84 2.78 -20.41
N LYS A 448 -14.48 3.60 -19.43
CA LYS A 448 -13.40 3.31 -18.50
C LYS A 448 -13.93 2.37 -17.41
N LEU A 449 -13.41 1.15 -17.38
CA LEU A 449 -13.69 0.16 -16.35
C LEU A 449 -12.62 0.26 -15.27
N THR A 450 -13.03 0.60 -14.06
CA THR A 450 -12.16 0.65 -12.88
C THR A 450 -12.50 -0.53 -11.97
N GLN A 451 -11.49 -1.32 -11.61
CA GLN A 451 -11.60 -2.42 -10.65
C GLN A 451 -10.69 -2.12 -9.45
N THR A 452 -11.27 -2.01 -8.27
CA THR A 452 -10.54 -1.62 -7.04
C THR A 452 -10.72 -2.67 -5.96
N ALA A 453 -9.63 -3.25 -5.48
CA ALA A 453 -9.62 -4.09 -4.28
C ALA A 453 -9.18 -3.25 -3.08
N PHE A 454 -10.02 -3.17 -2.05
CA PHE A 454 -9.71 -2.51 -0.78
C PHE A 454 -9.47 -3.55 0.29
N TYR A 455 -8.44 -3.36 1.13
CA TYR A 455 -8.16 -4.25 2.24
C TYR A 455 -7.68 -3.50 3.47
N ALA A 456 -8.44 -3.54 4.55
CA ALA A 456 -8.04 -3.02 5.86
C ALA A 456 -7.39 -4.15 6.69
N PRO A 457 -6.06 -4.30 6.70
CA PRO A 457 -5.35 -5.30 7.49
C PRO A 457 -5.60 -5.12 8.99
N ARG A 458 -5.69 -6.23 9.73
CA ARG A 458 -5.70 -6.25 11.19
C ARG A 458 -4.35 -6.72 11.71
N GLY A 459 -3.52 -5.76 12.14
CA GLY A 459 -2.18 -5.99 12.67
C GLY A 459 -1.19 -6.62 11.67
N LEU A 460 -0.04 -7.09 12.16
CA LEU A 460 1.05 -7.63 11.32
C LEU A 460 0.59 -8.76 10.39
N TRP A 461 -0.23 -9.68 10.90
CA TRP A 461 -0.70 -10.83 10.14
C TRP A 461 -1.61 -10.44 8.98
N GLY A 462 -2.39 -9.36 9.14
CA GLY A 462 -3.17 -8.76 8.05
C GLY A 462 -2.27 -8.20 6.96
N THR A 463 -1.29 -7.40 7.35
CA THR A 463 -0.32 -6.81 6.42
C THR A 463 0.45 -7.88 5.66
N LEU A 464 0.96 -8.90 6.36
CA LEU A 464 1.66 -10.02 5.74
C LEU A 464 0.76 -10.82 4.78
N TYR A 465 -0.50 -11.05 5.18
CA TYR A 465 -1.49 -11.73 4.33
C TYR A 465 -1.68 -11.00 3.00
N TRP A 466 -1.79 -9.66 3.00
CA TRP A 466 -1.89 -8.89 1.78
C TRP A 466 -0.68 -9.07 0.88
N TYR A 467 0.53 -8.82 1.38
CA TYR A 467 1.75 -8.90 0.56
C TYR A 467 2.02 -10.30 0.01
N ILE A 468 1.69 -11.36 0.76
CA ILE A 468 1.75 -12.74 0.26
C ILE A 468 0.79 -12.94 -0.93
N LEU A 469 -0.37 -12.27 -0.93
CA LEU A 469 -1.39 -12.42 -1.97
C LEU A 469 -1.25 -11.47 -3.15
N VAL A 470 -0.51 -10.36 -3.05
CA VAL A 470 -0.22 -9.43 -4.16
C VAL A 470 0.17 -10.14 -5.47
N PRO A 471 1.11 -11.11 -5.52
CA PRO A 471 1.43 -11.80 -6.78
C PRO A 471 0.25 -12.59 -7.36
N PHE A 472 -0.63 -13.12 -6.50
CA PHE A 472 -1.84 -13.82 -6.92
C PHE A 472 -2.94 -12.85 -7.35
N HIS A 473 -3.05 -11.68 -6.73
CA HIS A 473 -3.96 -10.61 -7.15
C HIS A 473 -3.67 -10.19 -8.58
N GLY A 474 -2.38 -9.99 -8.93
CA GLY A 474 -1.96 -9.70 -10.31
C GLY A 474 -2.52 -10.68 -11.35
N LEU A 475 -2.55 -11.96 -11.01
CA LEU A 475 -3.10 -13.00 -11.88
C LEU A 475 -4.64 -13.02 -11.86
N ILE A 476 -5.26 -13.01 -10.68
CA ILE A 476 -6.71 -13.16 -10.49
C ILE A 476 -7.44 -11.92 -10.96
N PHE A 477 -7.12 -10.76 -10.39
CA PHE A 477 -7.75 -9.48 -10.66
C PHE A 477 -7.41 -8.94 -12.05
N GLY A 478 -6.19 -9.16 -12.54
CA GLY A 478 -5.81 -8.80 -13.90
C GLY A 478 -6.50 -9.65 -14.98
N ASN A 479 -6.82 -10.92 -14.71
CA ASN A 479 -7.64 -11.72 -15.62
C ASN A 479 -9.13 -11.35 -15.49
N MET A 480 -9.62 -11.15 -14.26
CA MET A 480 -11.00 -10.75 -13.99
C MET A 480 -11.39 -9.49 -14.77
N SER A 481 -10.58 -8.44 -14.67
CA SER A 481 -10.81 -7.20 -15.41
C SER A 481 -10.88 -7.45 -16.93
N ARG A 482 -9.91 -8.16 -17.51
CA ARG A 482 -9.91 -8.49 -18.96
C ARG A 482 -11.11 -9.33 -19.39
N GLU A 483 -11.56 -10.27 -18.58
CA GLU A 483 -12.76 -11.08 -18.88
C GLU A 483 -14.03 -10.24 -18.87
N ILE A 484 -14.14 -9.28 -17.95
CA ILE A 484 -15.26 -8.34 -17.91
C ILE A 484 -15.28 -7.49 -19.19
N ALA A 485 -14.13 -6.92 -19.59
CA ALA A 485 -14.02 -6.15 -20.83
C ALA A 485 -14.43 -6.97 -22.06
N GLN A 486 -13.86 -8.17 -22.23
CA GLN A 486 -14.18 -9.04 -23.37
C GLN A 486 -15.66 -9.42 -23.44
N ARG A 487 -16.32 -9.61 -22.29
CA ARG A 487 -17.77 -9.88 -22.24
C ARG A 487 -18.59 -8.66 -22.59
N ALA A 488 -18.19 -7.48 -22.12
CA ALA A 488 -18.86 -6.23 -22.46
C ALA A 488 -18.75 -5.92 -23.97
N GLU A 489 -17.59 -6.15 -24.57
CA GLU A 489 -17.38 -6.00 -26.02
C GLU A 489 -18.18 -7.04 -26.82
N ALA A 490 -18.29 -8.28 -26.32
CA ALA A 490 -19.13 -9.30 -26.94
C ALA A 490 -20.63 -8.91 -26.90
N LEU A 491 -21.09 -8.31 -25.80
CA LEU A 491 -22.43 -7.74 -25.69
C LEU A 491 -22.62 -6.57 -26.67
N ALA A 492 -21.61 -5.73 -26.85
CA ALA A 492 -21.61 -4.66 -27.86
C ALA A 492 -21.72 -5.20 -29.30
N GLN A 493 -21.17 -6.38 -29.56
CA GLN A 493 -21.26 -7.09 -30.84
C GLN A 493 -22.55 -7.93 -31.00
N GLY A 494 -23.49 -7.86 -30.04
CA GLY A 494 -24.77 -8.58 -30.12
C GLY A 494 -24.69 -10.09 -29.84
N LYS A 495 -23.59 -10.58 -29.24
CA LYS A 495 -23.46 -11.99 -28.85
C LYS A 495 -24.13 -12.25 -27.51
N GLU A 496 -24.90 -13.33 -27.41
CA GLU A 496 -25.42 -13.79 -26.11
C GLU A 496 -24.29 -14.30 -25.20
N LEU A 497 -24.34 -13.90 -23.93
CA LEU A 497 -23.32 -14.22 -22.93
C LEU A 497 -23.09 -15.73 -22.78
N ASP A 498 -24.14 -16.54 -22.95
CA ASP A 498 -24.12 -17.99 -22.74
C ASP A 498 -23.38 -18.76 -23.85
N THR A 499 -23.35 -18.23 -25.07
CA THR A 499 -22.59 -18.79 -26.19
C THR A 499 -21.07 -18.62 -25.97
N VAL A 500 -20.66 -17.43 -25.51
CA VAL A 500 -19.26 -17.11 -25.16
C VAL A 500 -18.76 -17.95 -23.98
N LEU A 501 -19.64 -18.27 -23.03
CA LEU A 501 -19.35 -19.12 -21.87
C LEU A 501 -19.11 -20.59 -22.24
N THR A 502 -19.75 -21.08 -23.31
CA THR A 502 -19.78 -22.51 -23.66
C THR A 502 -18.53 -22.92 -24.45
N GLU A 503 -18.07 -22.10 -25.40
CA GLU A 503 -16.85 -22.38 -26.18
C GLU A 503 -15.58 -22.40 -25.32
N ARG A 504 -15.46 -21.50 -24.33
CA ARG A 504 -14.29 -21.45 -23.43
C ARG A 504 -14.25 -22.55 -22.36
N LYS A 505 -15.42 -23.03 -21.89
CA LYS A 505 -15.48 -24.17 -20.95
C LYS A 505 -14.90 -25.45 -21.58
N ALA A 506 -15.05 -25.63 -22.90
CA ALA A 506 -14.50 -26.77 -23.63
C ALA A 506 -12.95 -26.75 -23.72
N LEU A 507 -12.36 -25.60 -24.08
CA LEU A 507 -10.91 -25.40 -24.11
C LEU A 507 -10.24 -25.55 -22.74
N THR A 508 -10.90 -25.11 -21.67
CA THR A 508 -10.34 -25.17 -20.30
C THR A 508 -10.35 -26.59 -19.72
N ARG A 509 -11.39 -27.39 -20.00
CA ARG A 509 -11.48 -28.79 -19.52
C ARG A 509 -10.38 -29.67 -20.10
N LYS A 510 -10.09 -29.56 -21.41
CA LYS A 510 -9.06 -30.35 -22.09
C LYS A 510 -7.67 -30.13 -21.48
N ASN A 511 -7.37 -28.90 -21.07
CA ASN A 511 -6.11 -28.52 -20.43
C ASN A 511 -6.03 -28.92 -18.94
N LEU A 512 -7.16 -29.07 -18.25
CA LEU A 512 -7.19 -29.52 -16.85
C LEU A 512 -6.85 -31.01 -16.71
N TYR A 513 -7.29 -31.85 -17.66
CA TYR A 513 -6.99 -33.29 -17.65
C TYR A 513 -5.51 -33.63 -17.85
N ALA A 514 -4.71 -32.70 -18.39
CA ALA A 514 -3.27 -32.88 -18.55
C ALA A 514 -2.48 -32.64 -17.25
N LEU A 515 -3.07 -31.97 -16.24
CA LEU A 515 -2.39 -31.63 -14.99
C LEU A 515 -2.01 -32.87 -14.14
N PRO A 516 -2.90 -33.86 -13.92
CA PRO A 516 -2.53 -35.08 -13.19
C PRO A 516 -1.37 -35.83 -13.85
N LEU A 517 -1.34 -35.89 -15.18
CA LEU A 517 -0.25 -36.55 -15.92
C LEU A 517 1.06 -35.77 -15.80
N ALA A 518 1.01 -34.44 -15.93
CA ALA A 518 2.17 -33.56 -15.83
C ALA A 518 2.80 -33.60 -14.41
N LEU A 519 2.00 -33.72 -13.36
CA LEU A 519 2.48 -33.90 -11.98
C LEU A 519 2.93 -35.34 -11.70
N GLY A 520 2.17 -36.33 -12.18
CA GLY A 520 2.40 -37.73 -11.89
C GLY A 520 3.71 -38.27 -12.47
N LEU A 521 4.07 -37.86 -13.69
CA LEU A 521 5.27 -38.34 -14.37
C LEU A 521 6.59 -38.02 -13.62
N PRO A 522 6.92 -36.76 -13.26
CA PRO A 522 8.12 -36.45 -12.49
C PRO A 522 8.09 -37.04 -11.07
N LEU A 523 6.94 -37.12 -10.43
CA LEU A 523 6.81 -37.78 -9.12
C LEU A 523 7.11 -39.28 -9.21
N ALA A 524 6.65 -39.96 -10.26
CA ALA A 524 6.96 -41.38 -10.49
C ALA A 524 8.47 -41.60 -10.70
N VAL A 525 9.13 -40.71 -11.45
CA VAL A 525 10.59 -40.70 -11.58
C VAL A 525 11.27 -40.52 -10.21
N GLY A 526 10.78 -39.59 -9.40
CA GLY A 526 11.30 -39.37 -8.04
C GLY A 526 11.15 -40.58 -7.12
N VAL A 527 10.01 -41.26 -7.16
CA VAL A 527 9.78 -42.50 -6.40
C VAL A 527 10.74 -43.61 -6.88
N ALA A 528 10.90 -43.79 -8.19
CA ALA A 528 11.83 -44.77 -8.74
C ALA A 528 13.29 -44.47 -8.33
N GLY A 529 13.70 -43.19 -8.38
CA GLY A 529 15.02 -42.75 -7.92
C GLY A 529 15.24 -42.97 -6.43
N ALA A 530 14.23 -42.70 -5.60
CA ALA A 530 14.29 -42.95 -4.15
C ALA A 530 14.43 -44.43 -3.82
N LEU A 531 13.71 -45.31 -4.52
CA LEU A 531 13.84 -46.77 -4.38
C LEU A 531 15.24 -47.25 -4.77
N ALA A 532 15.81 -46.73 -5.87
CA ALA A 532 17.18 -47.04 -6.29
C ALA A 532 18.24 -46.55 -5.27
N THR A 533 17.98 -45.40 -4.64
CA THR A 533 18.91 -44.77 -3.68
C THR A 533 18.89 -45.46 -2.31
N SER A 534 17.70 -45.78 -1.79
CA SER A 534 17.50 -46.31 -0.43
C SER A 534 18.36 -47.53 -0.10
N ARG A 535 18.56 -48.45 -1.05
CA ARG A 535 19.36 -49.68 -0.88
C ARG A 535 20.86 -49.43 -0.66
N SER A 536 21.37 -48.28 -1.10
CA SER A 536 22.80 -47.94 -1.08
C SER A 536 23.15 -46.90 -0.01
N LEU A 537 22.17 -46.25 0.62
CA LEU A 537 22.38 -45.19 1.62
C LEU A 537 23.08 -45.70 2.88
N ASP A 538 22.60 -46.80 3.47
CA ASP A 538 23.11 -47.31 4.76
C ASP A 538 24.40 -48.13 4.63
N ASN A 539 24.68 -48.63 3.42
CA ASN A 539 25.82 -49.52 3.16
C ASN A 539 26.97 -48.77 2.48
N TRP A 540 26.86 -48.44 1.19
CA TRP A 540 27.99 -47.91 0.43
C TRP A 540 28.19 -46.41 0.62
N TYR A 541 27.10 -45.64 0.49
CA TYR A 541 27.17 -44.17 0.50
C TYR A 541 27.63 -43.61 1.85
N ARG A 542 27.32 -44.29 2.97
CA ARG A 542 27.78 -43.89 4.30
C ARG A 542 29.31 -43.89 4.44
N HIS A 543 30.01 -44.78 3.74
CA HIS A 543 31.47 -44.95 3.84
C HIS A 543 32.28 -44.07 2.87
N LEU A 544 31.62 -43.36 1.95
CA LEU A 544 32.31 -42.43 1.05
C LEU A 544 32.80 -41.19 1.81
N LYS A 545 33.99 -40.70 1.44
CA LYS A 545 34.46 -39.37 1.88
C LYS A 545 33.60 -38.29 1.22
N LYS A 546 33.03 -37.40 2.03
CA LYS A 546 32.14 -36.33 1.59
C LYS A 546 32.71 -34.96 1.99
N PRO A 547 32.44 -33.91 1.21
CA PRO A 547 32.82 -32.56 1.60
C PRO A 547 32.05 -32.10 2.85
N ALA A 548 32.63 -31.16 3.61
CA ALA A 548 32.04 -30.65 4.85
C ALA A 548 30.67 -29.96 4.65
N TRP A 549 30.39 -29.49 3.43
CA TRP A 549 29.12 -28.86 3.04
C TRP A 549 28.07 -29.84 2.52
N ASN A 550 28.31 -31.16 2.61
CA ASN A 550 27.30 -32.16 2.25
C ASN A 550 26.11 -32.11 3.22
N PRO A 551 24.86 -31.91 2.75
CA PRO A 551 23.70 -31.78 3.62
C PRO A 551 23.34 -33.10 4.32
N PRO A 552 22.63 -33.05 5.45
CA PRO A 552 22.00 -34.23 6.04
C PRO A 552 21.07 -34.95 5.06
N ASN A 553 21.11 -36.30 5.04
CA ASN A 553 20.30 -37.12 4.11
C ASN A 553 18.80 -36.80 4.16
N ALA A 554 18.27 -36.40 5.34
CA ALA A 554 16.86 -36.09 5.53
C ALA A 554 16.37 -34.88 4.71
N ILE A 555 17.26 -33.98 4.28
CA ILE A 555 16.90 -32.78 3.51
C ILE A 555 16.55 -33.15 2.06
N PHE A 556 17.16 -34.19 1.50
CA PHE A 556 17.02 -34.53 0.09
C PHE A 556 15.60 -34.94 -0.30
N GLY A 557 14.90 -35.68 0.55
CA GLY A 557 13.53 -36.14 0.28
C GLY A 557 12.55 -34.97 0.05
N PRO A 558 12.35 -34.08 1.04
CA PRO A 558 11.48 -32.92 0.89
C PRO A 558 11.84 -32.02 -0.29
N VAL A 559 13.13 -31.74 -0.49
CA VAL A 559 13.57 -30.90 -1.60
C VAL A 559 13.21 -31.53 -2.94
N TRP A 560 13.56 -32.80 -3.18
CA TRP A 560 13.25 -33.47 -4.44
C TRP A 560 11.74 -33.58 -4.69
N THR A 561 10.93 -33.88 -3.67
CA THR A 561 9.47 -33.88 -3.81
C THR A 561 8.94 -32.51 -4.26
N THR A 562 9.42 -31.42 -3.64
CA THR A 562 9.04 -30.06 -4.07
C THR A 562 9.49 -29.77 -5.49
N LEU A 563 10.72 -30.13 -5.86
CA LEU A 563 11.24 -29.89 -7.21
C LEU A 563 10.44 -30.66 -8.28
N TYR A 564 10.09 -31.93 -8.05
CA TYR A 564 9.28 -32.71 -8.99
C TYR A 564 7.86 -32.14 -9.16
N LEU A 565 7.24 -31.62 -8.09
CA LEU A 565 5.97 -30.91 -8.18
C LEU A 565 6.09 -29.63 -9.02
N MET A 566 7.16 -28.87 -8.82
CA MET A 566 7.42 -27.65 -9.59
C MET A 566 7.70 -27.95 -11.08
N MET A 567 8.47 -29.00 -11.38
CA MET A 567 8.71 -29.48 -12.75
C MET A 567 7.41 -29.88 -13.45
N GLY A 568 6.55 -30.62 -12.74
CA GLY A 568 5.25 -31.02 -13.27
C GLY A 568 4.33 -29.83 -13.51
N LEU A 569 4.29 -28.87 -12.59
CA LEU A 569 3.54 -27.63 -12.78
C LEU A 569 4.09 -26.80 -13.95
N ALA A 570 5.41 -26.67 -14.07
CA ALA A 570 6.06 -25.94 -15.15
C ALA A 570 5.74 -26.54 -16.53
N SER A 571 5.84 -27.86 -16.67
CA SER A 571 5.48 -28.55 -17.93
C SER A 571 3.99 -28.43 -18.26
N TRP A 572 3.10 -28.47 -17.27
CA TRP A 572 1.68 -28.20 -17.47
C TRP A 572 1.42 -26.76 -17.96
N LEU A 573 2.11 -25.76 -17.40
CA LEU A 573 1.97 -24.38 -17.85
C LEU A 573 2.40 -24.17 -19.31
N ILE A 574 3.37 -24.94 -19.80
CA ILE A 574 3.77 -24.97 -21.22
C ILE A 574 2.72 -25.71 -22.05
N TRP A 575 2.22 -26.86 -21.59
CA TRP A 575 1.16 -27.62 -22.26
C TRP A 575 -0.08 -26.77 -22.52
N THR A 576 -0.47 -25.93 -21.55
CA THR A 576 -1.64 -25.02 -21.70
C THR A 576 -1.48 -23.95 -22.79
N ARG A 577 -0.29 -23.79 -23.38
CA ARG A 577 0.00 -22.86 -24.48
C ARG A 577 -0.01 -23.51 -25.85
N ARG A 578 -0.18 -24.84 -25.91
CA ARG A 578 -0.19 -25.61 -27.16
C ARG A 578 -1.33 -25.21 -28.11
N ASP A 579 -2.44 -24.69 -27.58
CA ASP A 579 -3.55 -24.13 -28.37
C ASP A 579 -3.21 -22.77 -29.03
N GLN A 580 -2.16 -22.07 -28.57
CA GLN A 580 -1.73 -20.77 -29.11
C GLN A 580 -0.56 -20.91 -30.07
N ASP A 581 0.44 -21.70 -29.68
CA ASP A 581 1.62 -22.01 -30.50
C ASP A 581 2.07 -23.45 -30.19
N GLN A 582 1.55 -24.38 -30.99
CA GLN A 582 1.80 -25.80 -30.80
C GLN A 582 3.28 -26.16 -31.03
N ALA A 583 3.93 -25.56 -32.03
CA ALA A 583 5.30 -25.89 -32.39
C ALA A 583 6.30 -25.45 -31.30
N ALA A 584 6.11 -24.25 -30.75
CA ALA A 584 6.95 -23.76 -29.65
C ALA A 584 6.75 -24.57 -28.37
N ALA A 585 5.49 -24.91 -28.03
CA ALA A 585 5.17 -25.72 -26.86
C ALA A 585 5.73 -27.16 -26.97
N ASP A 586 5.57 -27.83 -28.11
CA ASP A 586 6.04 -29.19 -28.33
C ASP A 586 7.59 -29.25 -28.33
N ASN A 587 8.26 -28.25 -28.90
CA ASN A 587 9.72 -28.12 -28.82
C ASN A 587 10.19 -27.95 -27.36
N ALA A 588 9.58 -27.05 -26.59
CA ALA A 588 9.91 -26.86 -25.19
C ALA A 588 9.71 -28.14 -24.36
N LEU A 589 8.60 -28.86 -24.57
CA LEU A 589 8.31 -30.12 -23.89
C LEU A 589 9.26 -31.26 -24.28
N THR A 590 9.81 -31.24 -25.49
CA THR A 590 10.84 -32.21 -25.92
C THR A 590 12.11 -32.07 -25.09
N TRP A 591 12.59 -30.83 -24.89
CA TRP A 591 13.73 -30.56 -24.01
C TRP A 591 13.45 -30.93 -22.55
N TYR A 592 12.22 -30.66 -22.07
CA TYR A 592 11.77 -31.09 -20.75
C TYR A 592 11.81 -32.63 -20.60
N GLY A 593 11.40 -33.37 -21.63
CA GLY A 593 11.46 -34.83 -21.65
C GLY A 593 12.90 -35.35 -21.59
N LEU A 594 13.81 -34.75 -22.37
CA LEU A 594 15.23 -35.09 -22.37
C LEU A 594 15.86 -34.87 -20.98
N GLN A 595 15.65 -33.70 -20.36
CA GLN A 595 16.19 -33.46 -19.02
C GLN A 595 15.56 -34.38 -17.97
N LEU A 596 14.27 -34.73 -18.08
CA LEU A 596 13.63 -35.63 -17.13
C LEU A 596 14.17 -37.06 -17.25
N GLY A 597 14.49 -37.50 -18.47
CA GLY A 597 15.16 -38.77 -18.73
C GLY A 597 16.55 -38.83 -18.11
N LEU A 598 17.35 -37.78 -18.28
CA LEU A 598 18.68 -37.67 -17.64
C LEU A 598 18.56 -37.63 -16.11
N ASN A 599 17.58 -36.90 -15.57
CA ASN A 599 17.29 -36.88 -14.14
C ASN A 599 16.96 -38.28 -13.60
N ALA A 600 16.16 -39.07 -14.34
CA ALA A 600 15.81 -40.43 -13.97
C ALA A 600 17.02 -41.39 -13.99
N LEU A 601 17.98 -41.14 -14.90
CA LEU A 601 19.16 -41.97 -15.10
C LEU A 601 20.20 -41.80 -13.98
N TRP A 602 20.29 -40.61 -13.41
CA TRP A 602 21.32 -40.26 -12.43
C TRP A 602 21.35 -41.19 -11.20
N SER A 603 20.20 -41.44 -10.57
CA SER A 603 20.11 -42.23 -9.33
C SER A 603 20.57 -43.68 -9.52
N PRO A 604 20.13 -44.41 -10.57
CA PRO A 604 20.69 -45.70 -10.94
C PRO A 604 22.21 -45.70 -11.19
N LEU A 605 22.77 -44.69 -11.87
CA LEU A 605 24.21 -44.62 -12.13
C LEU A 605 25.01 -44.41 -10.84
N PHE A 606 24.58 -43.45 -10.01
CA PHE A 606 25.30 -43.08 -8.80
C PHE A 606 25.15 -44.14 -7.70
N PHE A 607 23.92 -44.52 -7.36
CA PHE A 607 23.63 -45.41 -6.23
C PHE A 607 23.48 -46.87 -6.62
N GLY A 608 22.97 -47.16 -7.81
CA GLY A 608 22.78 -48.53 -8.30
C GLY A 608 24.10 -49.15 -8.78
N LEU A 609 24.73 -48.54 -9.77
CA LEU A 609 26.00 -49.01 -10.34
C LEU A 609 27.23 -48.59 -9.51
N ARG A 610 27.06 -47.68 -8.54
CA ARG A 610 28.15 -47.15 -7.70
C ARG A 610 29.26 -46.51 -8.54
N ARG A 611 28.89 -45.85 -9.64
CA ARG A 611 29.77 -45.20 -10.60
C ARG A 611 29.59 -43.68 -10.55
N PRO A 612 30.17 -42.99 -9.53
CA PRO A 612 30.06 -41.54 -9.40
C PRO A 612 30.70 -40.80 -10.58
N ASP A 613 31.64 -41.44 -11.29
CA ASP A 613 32.22 -40.96 -12.55
C ASP A 613 31.18 -40.89 -13.67
N LEU A 614 30.43 -41.98 -13.92
CA LEU A 614 29.38 -41.99 -14.95
C LEU A 614 28.23 -41.06 -14.58
N ALA A 615 27.87 -41.02 -13.30
CA ALA A 615 26.88 -40.08 -12.79
C ALA A 615 27.32 -38.61 -12.95
N LEU A 616 28.62 -38.32 -12.96
CA LEU A 616 29.14 -36.97 -13.19
C LEU A 616 28.99 -36.55 -14.65
N PHE A 617 29.21 -37.46 -15.60
CA PHE A 617 28.92 -37.19 -17.03
C PHE A 617 27.43 -36.97 -17.26
N ASP A 618 26.59 -37.82 -16.67
CA ASP A 618 25.14 -37.70 -16.76
C ASP A 618 24.63 -36.39 -16.16
N ILE A 619 25.07 -36.01 -14.96
CA ILE A 619 24.60 -34.76 -14.32
C ILE A 619 25.08 -33.50 -15.06
N ALA A 620 26.23 -33.56 -15.74
CA ALA A 620 26.69 -32.48 -16.61
C ALA A 620 25.82 -32.36 -17.87
N ALA A 621 25.44 -33.49 -18.48
CA ALA A 621 24.49 -33.52 -19.60
C ALA A 621 23.10 -33.02 -19.16
N LEU A 622 22.64 -33.44 -17.98
CA LEU A 622 21.41 -32.99 -17.35
C LEU A 622 21.40 -31.48 -17.16
N TRP A 623 22.50 -30.91 -16.64
CA TRP A 623 22.62 -29.47 -16.43
C TRP A 623 22.45 -28.69 -17.74
N SER A 624 23.10 -29.14 -18.82
CA SER A 624 22.98 -28.52 -20.15
C SER A 624 21.56 -28.65 -20.73
N ALA A 625 20.94 -29.82 -20.64
CA ALA A 625 19.57 -30.03 -21.08
C ALA A 625 18.57 -29.20 -20.26
N LEU A 626 18.81 -29.02 -18.97
CA LEU A 626 18.01 -28.19 -18.09
C LEU A 626 18.15 -26.70 -18.44
N LEU A 627 19.36 -26.21 -18.72
CA LEU A 627 19.56 -24.84 -19.20
C LEU A 627 18.79 -24.59 -20.50
N ALA A 628 18.88 -25.51 -21.46
CA ALA A 628 18.11 -25.44 -22.70
C ALA A 628 16.60 -25.44 -22.44
N THR A 629 16.11 -26.27 -21.52
CA THR A 629 14.70 -26.30 -21.09
C THR A 629 14.27 -24.95 -20.51
N LEU A 630 15.12 -24.33 -19.68
CA LEU A 630 14.84 -23.04 -19.03
C LEU A 630 14.69 -21.92 -20.07
N LEU A 631 15.60 -21.86 -21.05
CA LEU A 631 15.55 -20.91 -22.16
C LEU A 631 14.33 -21.12 -23.06
N LYS A 632 13.97 -22.38 -23.36
CA LYS A 632 12.77 -22.69 -24.16
C LYS A 632 11.49 -22.38 -23.40
N PHE A 633 11.46 -22.64 -22.10
CA PHE A 633 10.31 -22.29 -21.26
C PHE A 633 10.14 -20.78 -21.14
N SER A 634 11.22 -19.99 -21.08
CA SER A 634 11.11 -18.54 -21.00
C SER A 634 10.57 -17.92 -22.29
N GLN A 635 10.84 -18.53 -23.45
CA GLN A 635 10.30 -18.12 -24.75
C GLN A 635 8.78 -18.32 -24.84
N VAL A 636 8.25 -19.39 -24.23
CA VAL A 636 6.80 -19.69 -24.27
C VAL A 636 6.06 -19.04 -23.11
N ARG A 637 6.60 -19.12 -21.89
CA ARG A 637 5.99 -18.56 -20.67
C ARG A 637 7.02 -18.39 -19.56
N GLN A 638 7.37 -17.14 -19.26
CA GLN A 638 8.33 -16.78 -18.21
C GLN A 638 8.04 -17.42 -16.85
N ALA A 639 6.76 -17.51 -16.44
CA ALA A 639 6.38 -18.17 -15.19
C ALA A 639 6.77 -19.65 -15.11
N ALA A 640 6.75 -20.38 -16.23
CA ALA A 640 7.18 -21.78 -16.26
C ALA A 640 8.71 -21.90 -16.11
N ALA A 641 9.48 -20.97 -16.68
CA ALA A 641 10.92 -20.92 -16.50
C ALA A 641 11.32 -20.58 -15.05
N LEU A 642 10.64 -19.61 -14.43
CA LEU A 642 10.88 -19.24 -13.03
C LEU A 642 10.65 -20.40 -12.06
N LEU A 643 9.65 -21.26 -12.32
CA LEU A 643 9.42 -22.48 -11.54
C LEU A 643 10.58 -23.49 -11.65
N LEU A 644 11.37 -23.46 -12.72
CA LEU A 644 12.53 -24.34 -12.89
C LEU A 644 13.83 -23.77 -12.31
N VAL A 645 13.87 -22.49 -11.91
CA VAL A 645 15.08 -21.87 -11.36
C VAL A 645 15.55 -22.57 -10.07
N PRO A 646 14.69 -22.89 -9.08
CA PRO A 646 15.13 -23.63 -7.90
C PRO A 646 15.69 -25.01 -8.23
N TYR A 647 15.14 -25.69 -9.25
CA TYR A 647 15.65 -26.97 -9.72
C TYR A 647 17.03 -26.82 -10.37
N PHE A 648 17.23 -25.80 -11.21
CA PHE A 648 18.53 -25.52 -11.83
C PHE A 648 19.63 -25.21 -10.80
N LEU A 649 19.31 -24.41 -9.77
CA LEU A 649 20.23 -24.14 -8.66
C LEU A 649 20.56 -25.42 -7.89
N TRP A 650 19.56 -26.26 -7.63
CA TRP A 650 19.76 -27.53 -6.95
C TRP A 650 20.61 -28.52 -7.75
N VAL A 651 20.40 -28.64 -9.07
CA VAL A 651 21.22 -29.47 -9.94
C VAL A 651 22.65 -28.93 -10.02
N SER A 652 22.83 -27.61 -10.07
CA SER A 652 24.18 -27.00 -10.02
C SER A 652 24.93 -27.38 -8.74
N PHE A 653 24.23 -27.32 -7.59
CA PHE A 653 24.76 -27.80 -6.32
C PHE A 653 25.06 -29.31 -6.34
N ALA A 654 24.14 -30.12 -6.84
CA ALA A 654 24.30 -31.57 -6.93
C ALA A 654 25.46 -31.97 -7.86
N THR A 655 25.70 -31.24 -8.94
CA THR A 655 26.86 -31.41 -9.84
C THR A 655 28.16 -31.17 -9.08
N ALA A 656 28.25 -30.06 -8.33
CA ALA A 656 29.42 -29.78 -7.51
C ALA A 656 29.63 -30.87 -6.44
N LEU A 657 28.55 -31.35 -5.80
CA LEU A 657 28.59 -32.42 -4.80
C LEU A 657 29.09 -33.73 -5.40
N ASN A 658 28.55 -34.12 -6.55
CA ASN A 658 28.95 -35.33 -7.26
C ASN A 658 30.44 -35.26 -7.66
N ALA A 659 30.88 -34.13 -8.22
CA ALA A 659 32.28 -33.90 -8.57
C ALA A 659 33.22 -34.00 -7.36
N ALA A 660 32.83 -33.40 -6.22
CA ALA A 660 33.60 -33.46 -4.98
C ALA A 660 33.69 -34.89 -4.44
N ILE A 661 32.58 -35.63 -4.43
CA ILE A 661 32.56 -37.04 -3.98
C ILE A 661 33.43 -37.90 -4.90
N TRP A 662 33.32 -37.74 -6.21
CA TRP A 662 34.17 -38.45 -7.16
C TRP A 662 35.66 -38.14 -6.91
N TRP A 663 36.01 -36.85 -6.78
CA TRP A 663 37.40 -36.43 -6.56
C TRP A 663 37.99 -36.96 -5.25
N LEU A 664 37.24 -36.93 -4.15
CA LEU A 664 37.69 -37.40 -2.85
C LEU A 664 37.86 -38.92 -2.77
N ASN A 665 37.22 -39.67 -3.66
CA ASN A 665 37.19 -41.14 -3.64
C ASN A 665 37.80 -41.78 -4.90
N ARG A 666 38.41 -40.99 -5.80
CA ARG A 666 39.17 -41.54 -6.93
C ARG A 666 40.40 -42.28 -6.43
N LYS A 667 40.69 -43.45 -6.98
CA LYS A 667 41.96 -44.14 -6.74
C LYS A 667 43.08 -43.28 -7.33
N LYS A 668 44.15 -43.04 -6.56
CA LYS A 668 45.37 -42.37 -7.07
C LYS A 668 46.05 -43.24 -8.11
#